data_AF-A0A9W8QZY8-F1
#
_entry.id   AF-A0A9W8QZY8-F1
#
_cell.length_a   1.000
_cell.length_b   1.000
_cell.length_c   1.000
_cell.angle_alpha   90.00
_cell.angle_beta   90.00
_cell.angle_gamma   90.00
#
_symmetry.space_group_name_H-M   'P 1'
#
loop_
_entity.id
_entity.type
_entity.pdbx_description
1 polymer ?
#
loop_
_entity_poly.entity_id
_entity_poly.type
_entity_poly.pdbx_seq_one_letter_code
_entity_poly.pdbx_strand_id
1 'polypeptide(L)'
;MEVVGVIAAIPGLIEIVQALTTAVQGLAKRKVATKTAEELHLQLKDIEETLKDLQNRWRQNPLGQSQLQRLSPALTQLRLELSSIKDKLQSSKITKDPARFFRKAIFLTTSLDKTLKESLTRLTQAKTSLTLILAHHHDRQAEVFKELRRCYSIREIKKTLSQVPHDLDREYHRLFQRLMGRTGGTLAKPSISMKRARGILSTILACPEPLTAEELCYAYASQENTSGNIEDDLIAAEGITDSCGDFLRVTEGRYHLVHTSAADFLTRPAEEWRDEDSDIDYFRVDPGEAQQSMCTACLGYMETLDWGYPLTDNGARDLPSKYPFFLHSTKFFPYHFAKAMALGRGSWANPYLAQFAGTRQACLLFEYAASTAQNGLQDGEMGELLYWLELVDAGINLPISQFIHAYEIELEHRRHQFGPANSRYQSWEALSLLFPVDLPQKRDIQPLAGFSKPEKLVSRIRETPFRALPDYLAQPQNLGIPQVSQKVQALSNVLGGFRETATDLMALSMDSLPAPMIFFGKALAAYRSDWSMAQRLATISIRKSKGKGDLFEAACLLDIAFGMNREDAKDWDDVEDILWQALGILDQLPPQPQNQFYKGKEVAKETACRLRDLVGKERKKTSNRMWEYLLRNTAIEIKSRIRCLYLVAEEYLDKGNYAEAASWAGEAVAMGEGSKHTMCLDPLLIQRDAFDFLNDTQKCVAVSLKILDFLEPSGRDQEEQKSDRRIQRETQLCIATSLAIQGDLEEARSWYCKAADGAGSLPTDEQHPLYTGTSTTFPT
;
A
#
# COMPACT_ATOMS: atom_id res chain seq x y z
N MET A 1 7.25 -13.48 -38.88
CA MET A 1 7.22 -12.56 -40.04
C MET A 1 7.53 -11.11 -39.67
N GLU A 2 7.16 -10.65 -38.46
CA GLU A 2 7.37 -9.23 -38.06
C GLU A 2 8.84 -8.78 -38.06
N VAL A 3 9.76 -9.53 -37.44
CA VAL A 3 11.21 -9.19 -37.42
C VAL A 3 11.78 -9.04 -38.83
N VAL A 4 11.49 -10.01 -39.71
CA VAL A 4 11.95 -9.98 -41.12
C VAL A 4 11.37 -8.78 -41.87
N GLY A 5 10.10 -8.43 -41.60
CA GLY A 5 9.45 -7.27 -42.19
C GLY A 5 10.06 -5.94 -41.73
N VAL A 6 10.46 -5.82 -40.45
CA VAL A 6 11.13 -4.61 -39.93
C VAL A 6 12.54 -4.49 -40.54
N ILE A 7 13.31 -5.58 -40.61
CA ILE A 7 14.65 -5.59 -41.21
C ILE A 7 14.62 -5.18 -42.69
N ALA A 8 13.64 -5.67 -43.44
CA ALA A 8 13.50 -5.32 -44.85
C ALA A 8 13.17 -3.84 -45.10
N ALA A 9 12.61 -3.13 -44.10
CA ALA A 9 12.22 -1.73 -44.22
C ALA A 9 13.36 -0.74 -43.91
N ILE A 10 14.37 -1.17 -43.13
CA ILE A 10 15.43 -0.27 -42.62
C ILE A 10 16.38 0.25 -43.72
N PRO A 11 16.86 -0.57 -44.68
CA PRO A 11 17.75 -0.09 -45.74
C PRO A 11 17.13 1.08 -46.54
N GLY A 12 15.85 0.99 -46.89
CA GLY A 12 15.15 2.06 -47.60
C GLY A 12 15.01 3.34 -46.77
N LEU A 13 14.88 3.24 -45.45
CA LEU A 13 14.87 4.41 -44.56
C LEU A 13 16.25 5.03 -44.42
N ILE A 14 17.30 4.22 -44.35
CA ILE A 14 18.69 4.66 -44.35
C ILE A 14 19.00 5.49 -45.60
N GLU A 15 18.59 5.01 -46.78
CA GLU A 15 18.76 5.73 -48.05
C GLU A 15 18.02 7.08 -48.06
N ILE A 16 16.78 7.12 -47.54
CA ILE A 16 16.00 8.37 -47.45
C ILE A 16 16.69 9.38 -46.51
N VAL A 17 17.19 8.93 -45.36
CA VAL A 17 17.90 9.82 -44.41
C VAL A 17 19.22 10.31 -45.02
N GLN A 18 19.98 9.46 -45.72
CA GLN A 18 21.19 9.88 -46.43
C GLN A 18 20.90 10.94 -47.49
N ALA A 19 19.86 10.73 -48.31
CA ALA A 19 19.43 11.70 -49.31
C ALA A 19 19.02 13.04 -48.68
N LEU A 20 18.34 13.00 -47.53
CA LEU A 20 18.00 14.18 -46.76
C LEU A 20 19.25 14.90 -46.23
N THR A 21 20.21 14.17 -45.63
CA THR A 21 21.47 14.73 -45.14
C THR A 21 22.22 15.44 -46.25
N THR A 22 22.36 14.81 -47.43
CA THR A 22 23.01 15.42 -48.60
C THR A 22 22.27 16.67 -49.07
N ALA A 23 20.93 16.64 -49.12
CA ALA A 23 20.12 17.81 -49.49
C ALA A 23 20.29 18.97 -48.50
N VAL A 24 20.30 18.69 -47.18
CA VAL A 24 20.49 19.70 -46.14
C VAL A 24 21.93 20.25 -46.14
N GLN A 25 22.94 19.41 -46.40
CA GLN A 25 24.34 19.83 -46.58
C GLN A 25 24.50 20.77 -47.79
N GLY A 26 23.84 20.47 -48.91
CA GLY A 26 23.81 21.31 -50.12
C GLY A 26 23.15 22.68 -49.93
N LEU A 27 22.32 22.84 -48.90
CA LEU A 27 21.60 24.07 -48.58
C LEU A 27 22.41 25.07 -47.72
N ALA A 28 23.71 24.80 -47.51
CA ALA A 28 24.74 25.72 -47.02
C ALA A 28 24.28 26.77 -45.99
N LYS A 29 24.10 26.34 -44.71
CA LYS A 29 24.40 27.07 -43.44
C LYS A 29 23.73 26.52 -42.17
N ARG A 30 22.84 25.52 -42.21
CA ARG A 30 22.21 24.97 -40.99
C ARG A 30 22.95 23.72 -40.46
N LYS A 31 23.97 23.94 -39.61
CA LYS A 31 24.75 22.88 -38.92
C LYS A 31 23.94 21.94 -38.02
N VAL A 32 22.76 22.38 -37.55
CA VAL A 32 21.97 21.60 -36.58
C VAL A 32 21.19 20.46 -37.26
N ALA A 33 20.47 20.75 -38.35
CA ALA A 33 19.67 19.75 -39.05
C ALA A 33 20.52 18.65 -39.73
N THR A 34 21.74 19.00 -40.16
CA THR A 34 22.73 18.03 -40.66
C THR A 34 23.17 17.08 -39.56
N LYS A 35 23.52 17.61 -38.38
CA LYS A 35 23.90 16.79 -37.21
C LYS A 35 22.76 15.86 -36.77
N THR A 36 21.52 16.36 -36.66
CA THR A 36 20.36 15.54 -36.28
C THR A 36 20.11 14.40 -37.29
N ALA A 37 20.27 14.67 -38.61
CA ALA A 37 20.10 13.66 -39.64
C ALA A 37 21.24 12.61 -39.65
N GLU A 38 22.48 13.02 -39.34
CA GLU A 38 23.62 12.13 -39.14
C GLU A 38 23.43 11.22 -37.91
N GLU A 39 22.95 11.75 -36.79
CA GLU A 39 22.61 10.96 -35.59
C GLU A 39 21.47 9.96 -35.86
N LEU A 40 20.44 10.37 -36.61
CA LEU A 40 19.36 9.46 -37.02
C LEU A 40 19.87 8.34 -37.93
N HIS A 41 20.78 8.65 -38.85
CA HIS A 41 21.42 7.65 -39.71
C HIS A 41 22.20 6.62 -38.86
N LEU A 42 22.96 7.08 -37.87
CA LEU A 42 23.71 6.20 -36.97
C LEU A 42 22.78 5.30 -36.16
N GLN A 43 21.70 5.84 -35.59
CA GLN A 43 20.73 5.05 -34.83
C GLN A 43 20.01 4.01 -35.69
N LEU A 44 19.61 4.36 -36.93
CA LEU A 44 19.00 3.41 -37.85
C LEU A 44 19.95 2.26 -38.20
N LYS A 45 21.24 2.55 -38.38
CA LYS A 45 22.26 1.53 -38.65
C LYS A 45 22.46 0.59 -37.47
N ASP A 46 22.54 1.12 -36.25
CA ASP A 46 22.64 0.31 -35.04
C ASP A 46 21.40 -0.59 -34.85
N ILE A 47 20.20 -0.08 -35.15
CA ILE A 47 18.96 -0.88 -35.10
C ILE A 47 18.97 -1.96 -36.19
N GLU A 48 19.48 -1.66 -37.38
CA GLU A 48 19.66 -2.64 -38.44
C GLU A 48 20.57 -3.78 -37.98
N GLU A 49 21.71 -3.46 -37.36
CA GLU A 49 22.66 -4.43 -36.84
C GLU A 49 22.03 -5.26 -35.70
N THR A 50 21.33 -4.62 -34.77
CA THR A 50 20.63 -5.29 -33.66
C THR A 50 19.56 -6.26 -34.17
N LEU A 51 18.79 -5.87 -35.20
CA LEU A 51 17.75 -6.72 -35.76
C LEU A 51 18.32 -7.83 -36.67
N LYS A 52 19.41 -7.57 -37.41
CA LYS A 52 20.13 -8.61 -38.15
C LYS A 52 20.70 -9.66 -37.21
N ASP A 53 21.27 -9.23 -36.10
CA ASP A 53 21.73 -10.13 -35.03
C ASP A 53 20.57 -10.96 -34.47
N LEU A 54 19.44 -10.32 -34.13
CA LEU A 54 18.20 -11.00 -33.72
C LEU A 54 17.73 -12.03 -34.77
N GLN A 55 17.75 -11.68 -36.07
CA GLN A 55 17.33 -12.58 -37.15
C GLN A 55 18.29 -13.76 -37.31
N ASN A 56 19.61 -13.53 -37.20
CA ASN A 56 20.61 -14.58 -37.28
C ASN A 56 20.46 -15.55 -36.10
N ARG A 57 20.26 -15.02 -34.89
CA ARG A 57 19.95 -15.80 -33.68
C ARG A 57 18.65 -16.58 -33.83
N TRP A 58 17.60 -15.96 -34.38
CA TRP A 58 16.33 -16.62 -34.64
C TRP A 58 16.45 -17.77 -35.66
N ARG A 59 17.28 -17.61 -36.70
CA ARG A 59 17.57 -18.69 -37.66
C ARG A 59 18.29 -19.87 -37.01
N GLN A 60 19.15 -19.61 -36.02
CA GLN A 60 19.88 -20.66 -35.29
C GLN A 60 19.03 -21.34 -34.22
N ASN A 61 18.12 -20.61 -33.57
CA ASN A 61 17.19 -21.14 -32.58
C ASN A 61 15.81 -20.46 -32.70
N PRO A 62 14.77 -21.17 -33.18
CA PRO A 62 13.44 -20.60 -33.34
C PRO A 62 12.90 -20.04 -32.02
N LEU A 63 12.64 -18.73 -31.97
CA LEU A 63 12.03 -18.08 -30.81
C LEU A 63 10.67 -18.71 -30.51
N GLY A 64 10.42 -19.02 -29.24
CA GLY A 64 9.13 -19.54 -28.78
C GLY A 64 8.00 -18.52 -28.92
N GLN A 65 6.75 -18.98 -28.97
CA GLN A 65 5.57 -18.13 -29.20
C GLN A 65 5.40 -17.03 -28.12
N SER A 66 5.77 -17.32 -26.87
CA SER A 66 5.78 -16.33 -25.78
C SER A 66 6.85 -15.26 -25.95
N GLN A 67 8.01 -15.59 -26.55
CA GLN A 67 9.09 -14.65 -26.84
C GLN A 67 8.70 -13.71 -27.97
N LEU A 68 8.06 -14.25 -29.01
CA LEU A 68 7.46 -13.46 -30.08
C LEU A 68 6.38 -12.51 -29.55
N GLN A 69 5.52 -12.96 -28.63
CA GLN A 69 4.52 -12.09 -27.99
C GLN A 69 5.14 -10.97 -27.15
N ARG A 70 6.29 -11.18 -26.49
CA ARG A 70 6.99 -10.13 -25.73
C ARG A 70 7.73 -9.13 -26.61
N LEU A 71 8.28 -9.58 -27.73
CA LEU A 71 8.92 -8.70 -28.73
C LEU A 71 7.89 -7.92 -29.55
N SER A 72 6.69 -8.45 -29.71
CA SER A 72 5.63 -7.88 -30.55
C SER A 72 5.33 -6.41 -30.25
N PRO A 73 5.16 -5.94 -29.00
CA PRO A 73 4.91 -4.51 -28.73
C PRO A 73 6.09 -3.63 -29.18
N ALA A 74 7.33 -4.01 -28.86
CA ALA A 74 8.51 -3.22 -29.22
C ALA A 74 8.74 -3.20 -30.73
N LEU A 75 8.53 -4.33 -31.43
CA LEU A 75 8.61 -4.40 -32.89
C LEU A 75 7.48 -3.65 -33.57
N THR A 76 6.27 -3.67 -33.00
CA THR A 76 5.11 -2.90 -33.50
C THR A 76 5.36 -1.41 -33.34
N GLN A 77 5.84 -0.97 -32.18
CA GLN A 77 6.23 0.41 -31.93
C GLN A 77 7.32 0.87 -32.90
N LEU A 78 8.37 0.07 -33.07
CA LEU A 78 9.45 0.37 -34.01
C LEU A 78 8.90 0.47 -35.45
N ARG A 79 8.03 -0.45 -35.86
CA ARG A 79 7.40 -0.41 -37.19
C ARG A 79 6.52 0.82 -37.40
N LEU A 80 5.74 1.22 -36.40
CA LEU A 80 4.91 2.42 -36.43
C LEU A 80 5.78 3.67 -36.56
N GLU A 81 6.85 3.78 -35.77
CA GLU A 81 7.77 4.91 -35.84
C GLU A 81 8.54 4.96 -37.18
N LEU A 82 9.03 3.82 -37.68
CA LEU A 82 9.68 3.73 -38.99
C LEU A 82 8.71 4.11 -40.14
N SER A 83 7.43 3.72 -40.04
CA SER A 83 6.41 4.09 -41.02
C SER A 83 6.07 5.58 -40.95
N SER A 84 5.93 6.13 -39.74
CA SER A 84 5.73 7.56 -39.49
C SER A 84 6.88 8.40 -40.06
N ILE A 85 8.13 7.98 -39.84
CA ILE A 85 9.32 8.63 -40.41
C ILE A 85 9.25 8.58 -41.95
N LYS A 86 8.94 7.42 -42.53
CA LYS A 86 8.81 7.25 -43.98
C LYS A 86 7.76 8.20 -44.57
N ASP A 87 6.55 8.22 -44.01
CA ASP A 87 5.44 9.01 -44.54
C ASP A 87 5.73 10.52 -44.44
N LYS A 88 6.35 10.96 -43.35
CA LYS A 88 6.77 12.36 -43.15
C LYS A 88 7.90 12.76 -44.11
N LEU A 89 8.86 11.87 -44.37
CA LEU A 89 9.93 12.13 -45.33
C LEU A 89 9.43 12.07 -46.78
N GLN A 90 8.49 11.18 -47.12
CA GLN A 90 7.96 11.04 -48.49
C GLN A 90 6.93 12.11 -48.85
N SER A 91 6.11 12.56 -47.90
CA SER A 91 5.19 13.70 -48.10
C SER A 91 5.91 15.02 -48.34
N SER A 92 7.19 15.10 -47.98
CA SER A 92 8.06 16.25 -48.28
C SER A 92 8.54 16.33 -49.74
N LYS A 93 8.06 15.45 -50.63
CA LYS A 93 8.43 15.38 -52.05
C LYS A 93 8.62 16.77 -52.65
N ILE A 94 9.91 17.04 -52.86
CA ILE A 94 10.50 18.27 -53.38
C ILE A 94 9.85 18.53 -54.74
N THR A 95 8.89 19.45 -54.78
CA THR A 95 8.28 19.92 -56.03
C THR A 95 9.34 20.64 -56.86
N LYS A 96 9.28 20.49 -58.20
CA LYS A 96 10.24 20.98 -59.21
C LYS A 96 10.50 22.50 -59.26
N ASP A 97 10.05 23.27 -58.26
CA ASP A 97 10.22 24.72 -58.18
C ASP A 97 11.17 25.07 -57.01
N PRO A 98 12.46 25.32 -57.29
CA PRO A 98 13.47 25.55 -56.27
C PRO A 98 13.16 26.77 -55.39
N ALA A 99 12.64 27.86 -55.96
CA ALA A 99 12.45 29.12 -55.23
C ALA A 99 11.30 29.04 -54.21
N ARG A 100 10.22 28.35 -54.56
CA ARG A 100 9.08 28.08 -53.65
C ARG A 100 9.44 27.03 -52.60
N PHE A 101 10.32 26.09 -52.96
CA PHE A 101 10.91 25.13 -52.04
C PHE A 101 11.77 25.81 -50.97
N PHE A 102 12.61 26.81 -51.30
CA PHE A 102 13.44 27.50 -50.31
C PHE A 102 12.65 28.24 -49.20
N ARG A 103 11.56 28.95 -49.54
CA ARG A 103 10.70 29.59 -48.52
C ARG A 103 9.93 28.59 -47.66
N LYS A 104 9.47 27.48 -48.26
CA LYS A 104 8.86 26.36 -47.50
C LYS A 104 9.92 25.62 -46.67
N ALA A 105 11.14 25.46 -47.17
CA ALA A 105 12.22 24.69 -46.55
C ALA A 105 12.72 25.33 -45.25
N ILE A 106 12.75 26.67 -45.15
CA ILE A 106 13.14 27.35 -43.90
C ILE A 106 12.13 27.11 -42.76
N PHE A 107 10.84 27.05 -43.09
CA PHE A 107 9.75 26.77 -42.14
C PHE A 107 9.57 25.27 -41.88
N LEU A 108 9.78 24.45 -42.90
CA LEU A 108 9.80 23.00 -42.79
C LEU A 108 10.99 22.51 -41.98
N THR A 109 12.15 23.18 -42.01
CA THR A 109 13.35 22.67 -41.31
C THR A 109 13.28 22.79 -39.79
N THR A 110 12.55 23.76 -39.21
CA THR A 110 12.32 23.80 -37.75
C THR A 110 11.29 22.75 -37.32
N SER A 111 10.20 22.61 -38.07
CA SER A 111 9.20 21.55 -37.86
C SER A 111 9.80 20.14 -38.05
N LEU A 112 10.64 19.97 -39.08
CA LEU A 112 11.35 18.74 -39.38
C LEU A 112 12.41 18.45 -38.30
N ASP A 113 13.16 19.44 -37.81
CA ASP A 113 14.12 19.23 -36.71
C ASP A 113 13.43 18.76 -35.42
N LYS A 114 12.32 19.42 -35.02
CA LYS A 114 11.52 18.97 -33.87
C LYS A 114 11.04 17.53 -34.07
N THR A 115 10.51 17.24 -35.27
CA THR A 115 9.98 15.92 -35.60
C THR A 115 11.06 14.84 -35.64
N LEU A 116 12.24 15.15 -36.20
CA LEU A 116 13.37 14.22 -36.28
C LEU A 116 13.93 13.93 -34.88
N LYS A 117 14.01 14.94 -34.00
CA LYS A 117 14.40 14.76 -32.60
C LYS A 117 13.42 13.89 -31.83
N GLU A 118 12.11 14.14 -31.95
CA GLU A 118 11.08 13.29 -31.36
C GLU A 118 11.18 11.85 -31.85
N SER A 119 11.32 11.65 -33.16
CA SER A 119 11.52 10.32 -33.74
C SER A 119 12.81 9.66 -33.26
N LEU A 120 13.92 10.40 -33.14
CA LEU A 120 15.20 9.89 -32.65
C LEU A 120 15.10 9.40 -31.19
N THR A 121 14.45 10.17 -30.32
CA THR A 121 14.23 9.79 -28.92
C THR A 121 13.40 8.50 -28.83
N ARG A 122 12.31 8.41 -29.60
CA ARG A 122 11.45 7.22 -29.62
C ARG A 122 12.17 5.99 -30.19
N LEU A 123 12.99 6.17 -31.23
CA LEU A 123 13.79 5.12 -31.84
C LEU A 123 14.85 4.58 -30.86
N THR A 124 15.49 5.48 -30.12
CA THR A 124 16.47 5.16 -29.07
C THR A 124 15.81 4.37 -27.93
N GLN A 125 14.64 4.81 -27.47
CA GLN A 125 13.87 4.11 -26.44
C GLN A 125 13.43 2.69 -26.89
N ALA A 126 13.00 2.55 -28.16
CA ALA A 126 12.66 1.25 -28.74
C ALA A 126 13.87 0.33 -28.84
N LYS A 127 15.04 0.86 -29.24
CA LYS A 127 16.32 0.14 -29.28
C LYS A 127 16.76 -0.30 -27.89
N THR A 128 16.71 0.57 -26.89
CA THR A 128 17.06 0.23 -25.49
C THR A 128 16.11 -0.82 -24.94
N SER A 129 14.81 -0.70 -25.21
CA SER A 129 13.82 -1.72 -24.83
C SER A 129 14.12 -3.08 -25.48
N LEU A 130 14.41 -3.10 -26.80
CA LEU A 130 14.81 -4.31 -27.50
C LEU A 130 16.12 -4.89 -26.95
N THR A 131 17.11 -4.05 -26.67
CA THR A 131 18.42 -4.46 -26.13
C THR A 131 18.27 -5.05 -24.73
N LEU A 132 17.46 -4.44 -23.86
CA LEU A 132 17.18 -4.95 -22.52
C LEU A 132 16.37 -6.24 -22.57
N ILE A 133 15.36 -6.35 -23.45
CA ILE A 133 14.61 -7.59 -23.65
C ILE A 133 15.55 -8.69 -24.17
N LEU A 134 16.46 -8.36 -25.07
CA LEU A 134 17.46 -9.29 -25.62
C LEU A 134 18.49 -9.71 -24.57
N ALA A 135 19.08 -8.77 -23.82
CA ALA A 135 19.99 -9.05 -22.72
C ALA A 135 19.32 -9.90 -21.64
N HIS A 136 18.04 -9.64 -21.35
CA HIS A 136 17.24 -10.44 -20.42
C HIS A 136 16.94 -11.85 -20.97
N HIS A 137 16.81 -12.01 -22.29
CA HIS A 137 16.43 -13.27 -22.92
C HIS A 137 17.59 -14.18 -23.30
N HIS A 138 18.77 -13.65 -23.63
CA HIS A 138 19.74 -14.41 -24.41
C HIS A 138 20.60 -15.42 -23.64
N ASP A 139 20.62 -15.41 -22.30
CA ASP A 139 21.34 -16.43 -21.51
C ASP A 139 20.54 -17.08 -20.37
N ARG A 140 19.36 -16.57 -19.99
CA ARG A 140 18.82 -16.86 -18.65
C ARG A 140 17.68 -17.86 -18.58
N GLN A 141 16.55 -17.66 -19.25
CA GLN A 141 15.35 -18.43 -18.86
C GLN A 141 15.44 -19.92 -19.21
N ALA A 142 15.91 -20.31 -20.39
CA ALA A 142 15.93 -21.74 -20.75
C ALA A 142 16.99 -22.53 -19.96
N GLU A 143 18.15 -21.95 -19.69
CA GLU A 143 19.27 -22.62 -19.03
C GLU A 143 19.13 -22.58 -17.50
N VAL A 144 18.75 -21.43 -16.92
CA VAL A 144 18.46 -21.33 -15.48
C VAL A 144 17.24 -22.17 -15.10
N PHE A 145 16.16 -22.23 -15.89
CA PHE A 145 15.06 -23.15 -15.56
C PHE A 145 15.45 -24.63 -15.75
N LYS A 146 16.37 -24.95 -16.66
CA LYS A 146 16.87 -26.32 -16.85
C LYS A 146 17.79 -26.74 -15.69
N GLU A 147 18.60 -25.82 -15.18
CA GLU A 147 19.52 -26.07 -14.06
C GLU A 147 18.82 -25.97 -12.70
N LEU A 148 17.84 -25.08 -12.53
CA LEU A 148 16.96 -25.06 -11.37
C LEU A 148 16.13 -26.34 -11.27
N ARG A 149 15.68 -26.92 -12.40
CA ARG A 149 15.03 -28.24 -12.43
C ARG A 149 15.97 -29.39 -12.04
N ARG A 150 17.29 -29.17 -12.09
CA ARG A 150 18.32 -30.13 -11.67
C ARG A 150 18.80 -29.91 -10.23
N CYS A 151 18.36 -28.84 -9.57
CA CYS A 151 18.67 -28.59 -8.16
C CYS A 151 17.74 -29.42 -7.27
N TYR A 152 18.30 -30.12 -6.29
CA TYR A 152 17.53 -30.98 -5.37
C TYR A 152 17.43 -30.36 -3.96
N SER A 153 18.13 -29.26 -3.70
CA SER A 153 18.11 -28.56 -2.41
C SER A 153 18.02 -27.04 -2.55
N ILE A 154 17.51 -26.37 -1.51
CA ILE A 154 17.44 -24.90 -1.42
C ILE A 154 18.84 -24.28 -1.51
N ARG A 155 19.88 -24.94 -0.98
CA ARG A 155 21.26 -24.48 -1.06
C ARG A 155 21.80 -24.50 -2.49
N GLU A 156 21.47 -25.54 -3.26
CA GLU A 156 21.79 -25.62 -4.69
C GLU A 156 20.99 -24.62 -5.51
N ILE A 157 19.70 -24.43 -5.21
CA ILE A 157 18.90 -23.38 -5.85
C ILE A 157 19.54 -22.01 -5.59
N LYS A 158 19.89 -21.68 -4.35
CA LYS A 158 20.57 -20.42 -4.00
C LYS A 158 21.93 -20.30 -4.70
N LYS A 159 22.72 -21.37 -4.76
CA LYS A 159 24.02 -21.41 -5.43
C LYS A 159 23.88 -21.24 -6.95
N THR A 160 22.95 -21.94 -7.58
CA THR A 160 22.63 -21.84 -9.00
C THR A 160 22.08 -20.47 -9.36
N LEU A 161 21.21 -19.89 -8.52
CA LEU A 161 20.73 -18.52 -8.66
C LEU A 161 21.86 -17.48 -8.50
N SER A 162 22.81 -17.72 -7.59
CA SER A 162 23.98 -16.85 -7.42
C SER A 162 24.98 -16.92 -8.58
N GLN A 163 24.88 -17.96 -9.42
CA GLN A 163 25.69 -18.15 -10.63
C GLN A 163 25.04 -17.60 -11.90
N VAL A 164 23.83 -17.02 -11.79
CA VAL A 164 23.08 -16.47 -12.93
C VAL A 164 23.80 -15.20 -13.46
N PRO A 165 24.19 -15.12 -14.75
CA PRO A 165 25.20 -14.15 -15.23
C PRO A 165 24.87 -12.69 -14.95
N HIS A 166 25.87 -11.94 -14.51
CA HIS A 166 25.82 -10.56 -14.02
C HIS A 166 25.82 -9.49 -15.13
N ASP A 167 25.54 -9.89 -16.37
CA ASP A 167 25.67 -8.99 -17.52
C ASP A 167 24.58 -7.93 -17.58
N LEU A 168 23.42 -8.18 -16.96
CA LEU A 168 22.38 -7.15 -16.82
C LEU A 168 22.76 -6.08 -15.79
N ASP A 169 23.34 -6.48 -14.66
CA ASP A 169 23.86 -5.56 -13.65
C ASP A 169 25.01 -4.74 -14.25
N ARG A 170 25.90 -5.38 -15.01
CA ARG A 170 26.96 -4.69 -15.77
C ARG A 170 26.43 -3.76 -16.85
N GLU A 171 25.36 -4.12 -17.55
CA GLU A 171 24.75 -3.23 -18.53
C GLU A 171 24.04 -2.06 -17.84
N TYR A 172 23.36 -2.27 -16.71
CA TYR A 172 22.83 -1.16 -15.89
C TYR A 172 23.96 -0.26 -15.43
N HIS A 173 25.04 -0.83 -14.92
CA HIS A 173 26.23 -0.10 -14.53
C HIS A 173 26.75 0.77 -15.68
N ARG A 174 26.93 0.17 -16.88
CA ARG A 174 27.36 0.90 -18.08
C ARG A 174 26.38 2.00 -18.49
N LEU A 175 25.07 1.76 -18.39
CA LEU A 175 24.04 2.75 -18.70
C LEU A 175 24.06 3.90 -17.69
N PHE A 176 24.29 3.64 -16.40
CA PHE A 176 24.42 4.68 -15.36
C PHE A 176 25.72 5.47 -15.49
N GLN A 177 26.84 4.84 -15.85
CA GLN A 177 28.07 5.56 -16.21
C GLN A 177 27.85 6.48 -17.41
N ARG A 178 27.14 6.01 -18.45
CA ARG A 178 26.78 6.86 -19.59
C ARG A 178 25.88 8.01 -19.16
N LEU A 179 24.92 7.74 -18.29
CA LEU A 179 24.04 8.76 -17.72
C LEU A 179 24.83 9.83 -16.97
N MET A 180 25.78 9.44 -16.10
CA MET A 180 26.71 10.36 -15.42
C MET A 180 27.49 11.23 -16.40
N GLY A 181 28.09 10.60 -17.42
CA GLY A 181 28.84 11.31 -18.45
C GLY A 181 27.98 12.35 -19.19
N ARG A 182 26.70 12.05 -19.43
CA ARG A 182 25.76 12.94 -20.11
C ARG A 182 25.27 14.08 -19.23
N THR A 183 24.91 13.81 -17.97
CA THR A 183 24.43 14.84 -17.05
C THR A 183 25.55 15.78 -16.59
N GLY A 184 26.81 15.35 -16.74
CA GLY A 184 27.96 15.99 -16.12
C GLY A 184 27.91 15.85 -14.60
N GLY A 185 29.06 16.01 -13.93
CA GLY A 185 29.17 15.86 -12.48
C GLY A 185 29.98 14.63 -12.06
N THR A 186 30.25 14.55 -10.76
CA THR A 186 30.98 13.45 -10.13
C THR A 186 30.25 13.05 -8.84
N LEU A 187 30.57 11.88 -8.27
CA LEU A 187 29.99 11.45 -6.98
C LEU A 187 30.14 12.52 -5.88
N ALA A 188 31.33 13.13 -5.78
CA ALA A 188 31.62 14.15 -4.76
C ALA A 188 30.96 15.50 -5.06
N LYS A 189 30.63 15.78 -6.33
CA LYS A 189 30.03 17.04 -6.77
C LYS A 189 29.04 16.77 -7.91
N PRO A 190 27.83 16.28 -7.58
CA PRO A 190 26.83 15.97 -8.58
C PRO A 190 26.34 17.27 -9.25
N SER A 191 26.13 17.23 -10.56
CA SER A 191 25.55 18.36 -11.28
C SER A 191 24.05 18.50 -10.98
N ILE A 192 23.46 19.64 -11.37
CA ILE A 192 22.01 19.86 -11.28
C ILE A 192 21.25 18.79 -12.08
N SER A 193 21.70 18.47 -13.29
CA SER A 193 21.07 17.44 -14.13
C SER A 193 21.17 16.04 -13.53
N MET A 194 22.28 15.75 -12.84
CA MET A 194 22.51 14.47 -12.15
C MET A 194 21.63 14.34 -10.89
N LYS A 195 21.53 15.42 -10.09
CA LYS A 195 20.55 15.52 -8.99
C LYS A 195 19.13 15.31 -9.48
N ARG A 196 18.75 16.00 -10.55
CA ARG A 196 17.43 15.86 -11.18
C ARG A 196 17.14 14.42 -11.62
N ALA A 197 18.08 13.77 -12.28
CA ALA A 197 17.93 12.39 -12.72
C ALA A 197 17.71 11.44 -11.52
N ARG A 198 18.49 11.59 -10.45
CA ARG A 198 18.31 10.81 -9.22
C ARG A 198 16.94 11.06 -8.57
N GLY A 199 16.53 12.32 -8.43
CA GLY A 199 15.23 12.70 -7.85
C GLY A 199 14.06 12.10 -8.63
N ILE A 200 14.07 12.23 -9.96
CA ILE A 200 13.02 11.66 -10.83
C ILE A 200 12.97 10.13 -10.73
N LEU A 201 14.12 9.44 -10.78
CA LEU A 201 14.16 7.99 -10.64
C LEU A 201 13.65 7.54 -9.26
N SER A 202 14.04 8.25 -8.20
CA SER A 202 13.56 8.01 -6.84
C SER A 202 12.03 8.14 -6.75
N THR A 203 11.46 9.20 -7.32
CA THR A 203 10.01 9.41 -7.41
C THR A 203 9.30 8.28 -8.14
N ILE A 204 9.78 7.90 -9.33
CA ILE A 204 9.19 6.81 -10.12
C ILE A 204 9.25 5.47 -9.37
N LEU A 205 10.32 5.22 -8.60
CA LEU A 205 10.47 4.01 -7.79
C LEU A 205 9.56 3.99 -6.56
N ALA A 206 9.27 5.16 -5.98
CA ALA A 206 8.39 5.26 -4.82
C ALA A 206 6.90 5.18 -5.20
N CYS A 207 6.53 5.67 -6.38
CA CYS A 207 5.13 5.73 -6.82
C CYS A 207 4.54 4.33 -7.13
N PRO A 208 3.39 3.98 -6.55
CA PRO A 208 2.70 2.73 -6.87
C PRO A 208 2.05 2.75 -8.26
N GLU A 209 1.72 3.94 -8.77
CA GLU A 209 1.21 4.16 -10.12
C GLU A 209 2.15 5.07 -10.93
N PRO A 210 2.36 4.79 -12.22
CA PRO A 210 3.10 5.65 -13.14
C PRO A 210 2.50 7.07 -13.24
N LEU A 211 3.36 8.08 -13.19
CA LEU A 211 2.98 9.50 -13.26
C LEU A 211 2.98 10.02 -14.69
N THR A 212 2.06 10.93 -15.01
CA THR A 212 2.11 11.76 -16.21
C THR A 212 3.29 12.74 -16.17
N ALA A 213 3.58 13.40 -17.30
CA ALA A 213 4.63 14.41 -17.36
C ALA A 213 4.42 15.53 -16.35
N GLU A 214 3.19 16.07 -16.28
CA GLU A 214 2.87 17.19 -15.40
C GLU A 214 2.93 16.77 -13.93
N GLU A 215 2.34 15.63 -13.57
CA GLU A 215 2.44 15.08 -12.21
C GLU A 215 3.90 14.90 -11.78
N LEU A 216 4.75 14.35 -12.65
CA LEU A 216 6.16 14.12 -12.33
C LEU A 216 6.97 15.42 -12.21
N CYS A 217 6.67 16.43 -13.03
CA CYS A 217 7.27 17.77 -12.91
C CYS A 217 6.90 18.43 -11.57
N TYR A 218 5.63 18.37 -11.18
CA TYR A 218 5.17 18.93 -9.91
C TYR A 218 5.68 18.14 -8.72
N ALA A 219 5.69 16.80 -8.78
CA ALA A 219 6.28 15.97 -7.73
C ALA A 219 7.76 16.34 -7.49
N TYR A 220 8.54 16.48 -8.57
CA TYR A 220 9.94 16.90 -8.49
C TYR A 220 10.08 18.32 -7.92
N ALA A 221 9.29 19.28 -8.41
CA ALA A 221 9.32 20.65 -7.91
C ALA A 221 8.97 20.71 -6.41
N SER A 222 7.96 19.96 -5.96
CA SER A 222 7.59 19.87 -4.54
C SER A 222 8.67 19.23 -3.67
N GLN A 223 9.54 18.38 -4.21
CA GLN A 223 10.68 17.82 -3.48
C GLN A 223 11.85 18.80 -3.34
N GLU A 224 12.13 19.56 -4.40
CA GLU A 224 13.26 20.50 -4.43
C GLU A 224 12.92 21.85 -3.80
N ASN A 225 11.63 22.19 -3.72
CA ASN A 225 11.18 23.46 -3.15
C ASN A 225 11.46 23.49 -1.64
N THR A 226 12.52 24.19 -1.25
CA THR A 226 12.84 24.42 0.17
C THR A 226 12.11 25.65 0.73
N SER A 227 11.71 26.57 -0.14
CA SER A 227 10.99 27.80 0.20
C SER A 227 10.54 28.51 -1.08
N GLY A 228 9.30 29.00 -1.11
CA GLY A 228 8.81 29.85 -2.19
C GLY A 228 7.67 29.20 -2.97
N ASN A 229 7.52 29.59 -4.22
CA ASN A 229 6.45 29.10 -5.08
C ASN A 229 6.90 27.85 -5.85
N ILE A 230 6.09 26.79 -5.88
CA ILE A 230 6.46 25.51 -6.49
C ILE A 230 6.71 25.67 -8.00
N GLU A 231 5.98 26.58 -8.65
CA GLU A 231 6.12 26.86 -10.08
C GLU A 231 7.52 27.35 -10.48
N ASP A 232 8.27 27.94 -9.55
CA ASP A 232 9.64 28.42 -9.81
C ASP A 232 10.65 27.27 -9.98
N ASP A 233 10.34 26.08 -9.42
CA ASP A 233 11.17 24.88 -9.47
C ASP A 233 10.70 23.87 -10.53
N LEU A 234 9.67 24.19 -11.31
CA LEU A 234 9.16 23.32 -12.37
C LEU A 234 10.21 23.08 -13.47
N ILE A 235 10.31 21.81 -13.86
CA ILE A 235 11.11 21.39 -15.01
C ILE A 235 10.22 21.23 -16.24
N ALA A 236 10.77 21.48 -17.42
CA ALA A 236 10.10 21.12 -18.66
C ALA A 236 9.97 19.59 -18.80
N ALA A 237 8.93 19.11 -19.48
CA ALA A 237 8.73 17.68 -19.71
C ALA A 237 9.92 17.04 -20.46
N GLU A 238 10.53 17.77 -21.39
CA GLU A 238 11.77 17.35 -22.06
C GLU A 238 12.94 17.22 -21.08
N GLY A 239 12.92 18.00 -20.00
CA GLY A 239 13.90 17.90 -18.91
C GLY A 239 13.86 16.55 -18.19
N ILE A 240 12.71 15.85 -18.19
CA ILE A 240 12.58 14.50 -17.61
C ILE A 240 13.35 13.48 -18.46
N THR A 241 13.12 13.49 -19.77
CA THR A 241 13.77 12.56 -20.71
C THR A 241 15.24 12.90 -20.92
N ASP A 242 15.60 14.18 -20.93
CA ASP A 242 17.00 14.62 -21.03
C ASP A 242 17.80 14.19 -19.78
N SER A 243 17.19 14.27 -18.60
CA SER A 243 17.83 13.80 -17.37
C SER A 243 17.89 12.28 -17.30
N CYS A 244 16.78 11.55 -17.42
CA CYS A 244 16.78 10.11 -17.12
C CYS A 244 17.02 9.22 -18.35
N GLY A 245 16.83 9.74 -19.56
CA GLY A 245 17.18 9.09 -20.83
C GLY A 245 16.63 7.69 -20.99
N ASP A 246 17.56 6.76 -21.22
CA ASP A 246 17.32 5.36 -21.60
C ASP A 246 16.63 4.52 -20.51
N PHE A 247 16.48 5.05 -19.29
CA PHE A 247 15.84 4.34 -18.18
C PHE A 247 14.32 4.51 -18.16
N LEU A 248 13.78 5.49 -18.89
CA LEU A 248 12.35 5.78 -18.90
C LEU A 248 11.69 5.39 -20.22
N ARG A 249 10.44 4.95 -20.11
CA ARG A 249 9.52 4.80 -21.23
C ARG A 249 8.21 5.51 -20.95
N VAL A 250 7.64 6.12 -21.99
CA VAL A 250 6.31 6.72 -21.92
C VAL A 250 5.29 5.76 -22.52
N THR A 251 4.27 5.38 -21.74
CA THR A 251 3.12 4.58 -22.20
C THR A 251 1.85 5.31 -21.78
N GLU A 252 0.94 5.57 -22.72
CA GLU A 252 -0.32 6.29 -22.42
C GLU A 252 -0.11 7.65 -21.73
N GLY A 253 0.98 8.34 -22.07
CA GLY A 253 1.34 9.64 -21.47
C GLY A 253 1.95 9.55 -20.06
N ARG A 254 2.15 8.35 -19.51
CA ARG A 254 2.75 8.11 -18.20
C ARG A 254 4.17 7.57 -18.30
N TYR A 255 5.02 7.98 -17.36
CA TYR A 255 6.42 7.59 -17.28
C TYR A 255 6.57 6.33 -16.44
N HIS A 256 7.24 5.34 -17.03
CA HIS A 256 7.60 4.10 -16.38
C HIS A 256 9.11 3.89 -16.50
N LEU A 257 9.67 3.05 -15.63
CA LEU A 257 10.95 2.43 -15.92
C LEU A 257 10.82 1.53 -17.15
N VAL A 258 11.88 1.49 -17.96
CA VAL A 258 11.93 0.61 -19.15
C VAL A 258 11.80 -0.86 -18.76
N HIS A 259 12.32 -1.25 -17.59
CA HIS A 259 12.24 -2.62 -17.09
C HIS A 259 12.20 -2.67 -15.55
N THR A 260 11.45 -3.62 -14.98
CA THR A 260 11.32 -3.77 -13.52
C THR A 260 12.64 -4.12 -12.82
N SER A 261 13.52 -4.88 -13.46
CA SER A 261 14.85 -5.18 -12.88
C SER A 261 15.75 -3.96 -12.75
N ALA A 262 15.45 -2.83 -13.42
CA ALA A 262 16.15 -1.58 -13.13
C ALA A 262 15.77 -1.05 -11.74
N ALA A 263 14.50 -1.25 -11.32
CA ALA A 263 14.08 -0.96 -9.96
C ALA A 263 14.78 -1.87 -8.95
N ASP A 264 14.86 -3.17 -9.23
CA ASP A 264 15.55 -4.13 -8.35
C ASP A 264 17.05 -3.80 -8.22
N PHE A 265 17.68 -3.32 -9.29
CA PHE A 265 19.08 -2.88 -9.26
C PHE A 265 19.25 -1.60 -8.42
N LEU A 266 18.43 -0.57 -8.67
CA LEU A 266 18.52 0.72 -8.00
C LEU A 266 18.15 0.70 -6.51
N THR A 267 17.22 -0.18 -6.10
CA THR A 267 16.71 -0.26 -4.73
C THR A 267 17.42 -1.29 -3.85
N ARG A 268 18.43 -1.96 -4.42
CA ARG A 268 19.19 -2.99 -3.71
C ARG A 268 19.94 -2.40 -2.49
N PRO A 269 20.00 -3.11 -1.34
CA PRO A 269 20.80 -2.69 -0.19
C PRO A 269 22.26 -2.46 -0.55
N ALA A 270 22.92 -1.52 0.15
CA ALA A 270 24.30 -1.13 -0.14
C ALA A 270 25.28 -2.31 -0.06
N GLU A 271 24.99 -3.27 0.83
CA GLU A 271 25.81 -4.46 1.08
C GLU A 271 25.79 -5.44 -0.10
N GLU A 272 24.79 -5.34 -0.98
CA GLU A 272 24.66 -6.19 -2.15
C GLU A 272 25.10 -5.48 -3.46
N TRP A 273 25.54 -4.21 -3.36
CA TRP A 273 26.25 -3.51 -4.43
C TRP A 273 27.71 -3.95 -4.46
N ARG A 274 28.31 -3.98 -5.66
CA ARG A 274 29.69 -4.42 -5.83
C ARG A 274 30.65 -3.25 -5.73
N ASP A 275 31.93 -3.56 -5.52
CA ASP A 275 33.02 -2.60 -5.69
C ASP A 275 32.99 -1.95 -7.08
N GLU A 276 32.62 -2.73 -8.12
CA GLU A 276 32.44 -2.23 -9.49
C GLU A 276 31.35 -1.12 -9.57
N ASP A 277 30.28 -1.20 -8.77
CA ASP A 277 29.16 -0.24 -8.80
C ASP A 277 29.42 1.02 -7.96
N SER A 278 30.52 1.08 -7.23
CA SER A 278 30.85 2.18 -6.31
C SER A 278 30.96 3.54 -7.00
N ASP A 279 31.29 3.57 -8.29
CA ASP A 279 31.40 4.79 -9.09
C ASP A 279 30.04 5.37 -9.52
N ILE A 280 28.96 4.59 -9.41
CA ILE A 280 27.58 4.97 -9.73
C ILE A 280 26.62 4.91 -8.53
N ASP A 281 27.11 4.63 -7.32
CA ASP A 281 26.32 4.53 -6.07
C ASP A 281 25.46 5.77 -5.79
N TYR A 282 25.80 6.93 -6.36
CA TYR A 282 24.95 8.12 -6.30
C TYR A 282 23.52 7.88 -6.83
N PHE A 283 23.32 7.00 -7.82
CA PHE A 283 21.98 6.70 -8.32
C PHE A 283 21.22 5.68 -7.47
N ARG A 284 21.89 5.02 -6.51
CA ARG A 284 21.22 4.10 -5.60
C ARG A 284 20.09 4.85 -4.87
N VAL A 285 18.95 4.18 -4.78
CA VAL A 285 17.74 4.73 -4.18
C VAL A 285 17.41 3.89 -2.95
N ASP A 286 17.54 4.49 -1.77
CA ASP A 286 16.98 3.89 -0.57
C ASP A 286 15.45 3.98 -0.62
N PRO A 287 14.71 2.85 -0.58
CA PRO A 287 13.26 2.87 -0.67
C PRO A 287 12.61 3.69 0.44
N GLY A 288 13.19 3.69 1.65
CA GLY A 288 12.68 4.46 2.78
C GLY A 288 12.77 5.97 2.53
N GLU A 289 13.94 6.45 2.09
CA GLU A 289 14.17 7.84 1.71
C GLU A 289 13.28 8.27 0.54
N ALA A 290 13.09 7.40 -0.46
CA ALA A 290 12.24 7.69 -1.60
C ALA A 290 10.76 7.86 -1.20
N GLN A 291 10.24 6.96 -0.36
CA GLN A 291 8.88 7.04 0.19
C GLN A 291 8.70 8.27 1.09
N GLN A 292 9.69 8.57 1.94
CA GLN A 292 9.72 9.79 2.74
C GLN A 292 9.68 11.04 1.86
N SER A 293 10.54 11.11 0.84
CA SER A 293 10.61 12.25 -0.08
C SER A 293 9.29 12.47 -0.82
N MET A 294 8.64 11.41 -1.29
CA MET A 294 7.31 11.50 -1.91
C MET A 294 6.23 11.92 -0.92
N CYS A 295 6.29 11.43 0.32
CA CYS A 295 5.37 11.87 1.36
C CYS A 295 5.50 13.38 1.64
N THR A 296 6.73 13.88 1.79
CA THR A 296 7.01 15.32 1.95
C THR A 296 6.53 16.11 0.74
N ALA A 297 6.76 15.60 -0.48
CA ALA A 297 6.31 16.24 -1.72
C ALA A 297 4.77 16.37 -1.77
N CYS A 298 4.03 15.32 -1.42
CA CYS A 298 2.57 15.34 -1.41
C CYS A 298 2.04 16.38 -0.41
N LEU A 299 2.60 16.40 0.80
CA LEU A 299 2.22 17.35 1.85
C LEU A 299 2.58 18.79 1.47
N GLY A 300 3.82 19.03 1.07
CA GLY A 300 4.27 20.35 0.63
C GLY A 300 3.48 20.87 -0.56
N TYR A 301 3.15 20.01 -1.53
CA TYR A 301 2.25 20.36 -2.62
C TYR A 301 0.89 20.82 -2.07
N MET A 302 0.23 19.98 -1.28
CA MET A 302 -1.09 20.28 -0.68
C MET A 302 -1.12 21.55 0.17
N GLU A 303 -0.03 21.85 0.91
CA GLU A 303 0.10 23.06 1.74
C GLU A 303 0.12 24.35 0.91
N THR A 304 0.68 24.31 -0.30
CA THR A 304 0.81 25.49 -1.17
C THR A 304 -0.43 25.80 -2.01
N LEU A 305 -1.35 24.84 -2.15
CA LEU A 305 -2.53 25.02 -3.00
C LEU A 305 -3.58 25.92 -2.37
N ASP A 306 -4.27 26.68 -3.23
CA ASP A 306 -5.57 27.25 -2.92
C ASP A 306 -6.67 26.27 -3.34
N TRP A 307 -7.10 25.45 -2.38
CA TRP A 307 -8.16 24.46 -2.55
C TRP A 307 -9.53 25.11 -2.86
N GLY A 308 -9.65 26.44 -2.69
CA GLY A 308 -10.94 27.10 -2.63
C GLY A 308 -11.66 26.78 -1.32
N TYR A 309 -12.63 27.62 -0.97
CA TYR A 309 -13.33 27.47 0.29
C TYR A 309 -14.76 27.99 0.23
N PRO A 310 -15.75 27.24 0.75
CA PRO A 310 -15.68 25.85 1.24
C PRO A 310 -15.75 24.82 0.10
N LEU A 311 -15.16 23.63 0.28
CA LEU A 311 -15.11 22.62 -0.78
C LEU A 311 -16.48 22.03 -1.14
N THR A 312 -17.45 22.13 -0.23
CA THR A 312 -18.83 21.68 -0.42
C THR A 312 -19.57 22.38 -1.56
N ASP A 313 -19.10 23.54 -2.03
CA ASP A 313 -19.75 24.32 -3.11
C ASP A 313 -19.28 23.91 -4.50
N ASN A 314 -19.15 22.60 -4.75
CA ASN A 314 -18.57 21.98 -5.96
C ASN A 314 -17.07 22.22 -6.17
N GLY A 315 -16.40 23.00 -5.31
CA GLY A 315 -14.96 23.27 -5.44
C GLY A 315 -14.11 22.00 -5.52
N ALA A 316 -14.49 20.96 -4.78
CA ALA A 316 -13.79 19.66 -4.80
C ALA A 316 -13.70 19.02 -6.20
N ARG A 317 -14.71 19.19 -7.07
CA ARG A 317 -14.76 18.54 -8.39
C ARG A 317 -13.74 19.12 -9.37
N ASP A 318 -13.44 20.40 -9.24
CA ASP A 318 -12.56 21.11 -10.17
C ASP A 318 -11.07 20.96 -9.80
N LEU A 319 -10.76 20.61 -8.54
CA LEU A 319 -9.38 20.51 -8.04
C LEU A 319 -8.48 19.56 -8.85
N PRO A 320 -8.90 18.33 -9.20
CA PRO A 320 -8.05 17.44 -10.00
C PRO A 320 -7.71 18.01 -11.38
N SER A 321 -8.61 18.82 -11.96
CA SER A 321 -8.37 19.45 -13.26
C SER A 321 -7.53 20.73 -13.17
N LYS A 322 -7.58 21.42 -12.02
CA LYS A 322 -6.85 22.66 -11.76
C LYS A 322 -5.39 22.41 -11.36
N TYR A 323 -5.14 21.30 -10.67
CA TYR A 323 -3.85 21.01 -10.03
C TYR A 323 -3.33 19.64 -10.46
N PRO A 324 -2.33 19.57 -11.37
CA PRO A 324 -1.94 18.33 -12.02
C PRO A 324 -1.50 17.22 -11.06
N PHE A 325 -0.87 17.55 -9.93
CA PHE A 325 -0.36 16.58 -8.95
C PHE A 325 -1.31 16.33 -7.77
N PHE A 326 -2.50 16.95 -7.78
CA PHE A 326 -3.42 16.93 -6.65
C PHE A 326 -4.04 15.56 -6.40
N LEU A 327 -4.51 14.90 -7.46
CA LEU A 327 -5.13 13.58 -7.34
C LEU A 327 -4.10 12.57 -6.81
N HIS A 328 -2.87 12.59 -7.34
CA HIS A 328 -1.82 11.72 -6.83
C HIS A 328 -1.49 12.02 -5.35
N SER A 329 -1.31 13.29 -5.00
CA SER A 329 -0.97 13.71 -3.64
C SER A 329 -2.01 13.29 -2.62
N THR A 330 -3.29 13.52 -2.91
CA THR A 330 -4.39 13.19 -1.98
C THR A 330 -4.66 11.69 -1.89
N LYS A 331 -4.54 10.96 -3.02
CA LYS A 331 -4.75 9.51 -3.10
C LYS A 331 -3.62 8.70 -2.47
N PHE A 332 -2.36 9.04 -2.75
CA PHE A 332 -1.20 8.20 -2.41
C PHE A 332 -0.36 8.72 -1.24
N PHE A 333 -0.64 9.90 -0.71
CA PHE A 333 -0.02 10.35 0.54
C PHE A 333 -0.10 9.29 1.67
N PRO A 334 -1.26 8.68 1.95
CA PRO A 334 -1.38 7.66 2.98
C PRO A 334 -0.45 6.45 2.76
N TYR A 335 -0.35 6.01 1.50
CA TYR A 335 0.54 4.92 1.09
C TYR A 335 2.01 5.28 1.31
N HIS A 336 2.45 6.44 0.81
CA HIS A 336 3.83 6.89 0.94
C HIS A 336 4.24 7.00 2.41
N PHE A 337 3.35 7.54 3.23
CA PHE A 337 3.55 7.66 4.66
C PHE A 337 3.68 6.28 5.33
N ALA A 338 2.72 5.38 5.11
CA ALA A 338 2.73 4.03 5.70
C ALA A 338 3.97 3.22 5.28
N LYS A 339 4.40 3.34 4.02
CA LYS A 339 5.64 2.68 3.54
C LYS A 339 6.89 3.27 4.16
N ALA A 340 7.00 4.59 4.29
CA ALA A 340 8.13 5.22 4.96
C ALA A 340 8.24 4.73 6.42
N MET A 341 7.13 4.66 7.14
CA MET A 341 7.08 4.10 8.51
C MET A 341 7.57 2.66 8.57
N ALA A 342 7.02 1.79 7.70
CA ALA A 342 7.37 0.38 7.65
C ALA A 342 8.85 0.13 7.31
N LEU A 343 9.50 1.08 6.63
CA LEU A 343 10.92 1.06 6.27
C LEU A 343 11.81 1.76 7.32
N GLY A 344 11.31 1.98 8.53
CA GLY A 344 12.09 2.52 9.65
C GLY A 344 12.31 4.03 9.60
N ARG A 345 11.57 4.77 8.78
CA ARG A 345 11.65 6.24 8.68
C ARG A 345 10.65 6.95 9.61
N GLY A 346 10.16 6.31 10.66
CA GLY A 346 9.09 6.91 11.48
C GLY A 346 9.48 8.14 12.31
N SER A 347 10.77 8.33 12.59
CA SER A 347 11.25 9.45 13.40
C SER A 347 11.06 10.82 12.74
N TRP A 348 11.15 10.91 11.39
CA TRP A 348 10.89 12.17 10.67
C TRP A 348 9.39 12.48 10.58
N ALA A 349 8.58 11.42 10.54
CA ALA A 349 7.22 11.46 10.04
C ALA A 349 6.26 12.13 11.04
N ASN A 350 6.44 11.83 12.33
CA ASN A 350 5.60 12.35 13.41
C ASN A 350 5.60 13.89 13.54
N PRO A 351 6.75 14.60 13.62
CA PRO A 351 6.73 16.05 13.78
C PRO A 351 6.15 16.77 12.55
N TYR A 352 6.43 16.25 11.35
CA TYR A 352 5.96 16.86 10.12
C TYR A 352 4.45 16.66 9.91
N LEU A 353 3.93 15.46 10.20
CA LEU A 353 2.49 15.25 10.25
C LEU A 353 1.82 16.11 11.32
N ALA A 354 2.42 16.25 12.50
CA ALA A 354 1.85 17.06 13.57
C ALA A 354 1.72 18.52 13.14
N GLN A 355 2.71 19.02 12.40
CA GLN A 355 2.66 20.35 11.79
C GLN A 355 1.53 20.44 10.77
N PHE A 356 1.48 19.54 9.77
CA PHE A 356 0.44 19.56 8.74
C PHE A 356 -0.97 19.40 9.33
N ALA A 357 -1.15 18.48 10.28
CA ALA A 357 -2.43 18.22 10.93
C ALA A 357 -2.98 19.44 11.69
N GLY A 358 -2.11 20.33 12.16
CA GLY A 358 -2.50 21.60 12.76
C GLY A 358 -2.90 22.69 11.75
N THR A 359 -2.85 22.42 10.45
CA THR A 359 -3.19 23.40 9.40
C THR A 359 -4.64 23.30 8.95
N ARG A 360 -5.12 24.37 8.31
CA ARG A 360 -6.42 24.37 7.64
C ARG A 360 -6.45 23.39 6.46
N GLN A 361 -5.33 23.21 5.76
CA GLN A 361 -5.21 22.31 4.62
C GLN A 361 -5.46 20.86 5.02
N ALA A 362 -5.07 20.45 6.23
CA ALA A 362 -5.45 19.15 6.77
C ALA A 362 -6.98 19.02 6.88
N CYS A 363 -7.68 20.04 7.39
CA CYS A 363 -9.14 20.03 7.43
C CYS A 363 -9.75 19.92 6.01
N LEU A 364 -9.23 20.68 5.05
CA LEU A 364 -9.69 20.63 3.66
C LEU A 364 -9.41 19.28 2.99
N LEU A 365 -8.32 18.60 3.34
CA LEU A 365 -8.04 17.23 2.87
C LEU A 365 -9.10 16.24 3.35
N PHE A 366 -9.52 16.34 4.63
CA PHE A 366 -10.62 15.51 5.14
C PHE A 366 -11.97 15.86 4.48
N GLU A 367 -12.25 17.14 4.26
CA GLU A 367 -13.46 17.58 3.54
C GLU A 367 -13.47 17.06 2.10
N TYR A 368 -12.32 17.13 1.42
CA TYR A 368 -12.15 16.59 0.08
C TYR A 368 -12.37 15.08 0.06
N ALA A 369 -11.71 14.34 0.95
CA ALA A 369 -11.90 12.89 1.05
C ALA A 369 -13.37 12.52 1.31
N ALA A 370 -14.06 13.27 2.19
CA ALA A 370 -15.49 13.08 2.43
C ALA A 370 -16.32 13.39 1.18
N SER A 371 -16.04 14.48 0.48
CA SER A 371 -16.73 14.85 -0.75
C SER A 371 -16.53 13.82 -1.87
N THR A 372 -15.30 13.31 -2.05
CA THR A 372 -14.99 12.27 -3.03
C THR A 372 -15.68 10.96 -2.65
N ALA A 373 -15.66 10.56 -1.37
CA ALA A 373 -16.42 9.40 -0.91
C ALA A 373 -17.94 9.53 -1.13
N GLN A 374 -18.48 10.75 -1.10
CA GLN A 374 -19.90 11.01 -1.36
C GLN A 374 -20.26 10.90 -2.85
N ASN A 375 -19.38 11.41 -3.71
CA ASN A 375 -19.65 11.59 -5.14
C ASN A 375 -19.06 10.48 -6.04
N GLY A 376 -18.10 9.70 -5.53
CA GLY A 376 -17.11 8.96 -6.31
C GLY A 376 -17.16 7.43 -6.27
N LEU A 377 -18.11 6.82 -5.56
CA LEU A 377 -18.20 5.34 -5.48
C LEU A 377 -18.71 4.64 -6.77
N GLN A 378 -18.37 5.14 -7.96
CA GLN A 378 -18.49 4.37 -9.20
C GLN A 378 -17.25 3.48 -9.37
N ASP A 379 -17.35 2.20 -8.99
CA ASP A 379 -16.55 0.99 -9.29
C ASP A 379 -14.99 1.03 -9.40
N GLY A 380 -14.30 2.17 -9.23
CA GLY A 380 -12.83 2.27 -9.35
C GLY A 380 -12.13 3.07 -8.24
N GLU A 381 -12.82 4.00 -7.58
CA GLU A 381 -12.23 4.92 -6.58
C GLU A 381 -12.15 4.31 -5.16
N MET A 382 -12.66 3.09 -4.98
CA MET A 382 -12.53 2.30 -3.76
C MET A 382 -11.08 2.05 -3.34
N GLY A 383 -10.16 1.98 -4.31
CA GLY A 383 -8.74 1.82 -4.04
C GLY A 383 -8.13 2.97 -3.24
N GLU A 384 -8.71 4.17 -3.30
CA GLU A 384 -8.15 5.37 -2.67
C GLU A 384 -8.32 5.34 -1.15
N LEU A 385 -9.49 4.89 -0.68
CA LEU A 385 -9.79 4.75 0.75
C LEU A 385 -8.98 3.62 1.41
N LEU A 386 -8.53 2.62 0.64
CA LEU A 386 -7.69 1.54 1.17
C LEU A 386 -6.34 2.06 1.67
N TYR A 387 -5.73 3.02 0.97
CA TYR A 387 -4.47 3.62 1.43
C TYR A 387 -4.64 4.37 2.76
N TRP A 388 -5.82 4.98 2.98
CA TRP A 388 -6.15 5.60 4.27
C TRP A 388 -6.30 4.56 5.39
N LEU A 389 -6.72 3.33 5.09
CA LEU A 389 -6.72 2.24 6.06
C LEU A 389 -5.31 1.71 6.34
N GLU A 390 -4.41 1.73 5.35
CA GLU A 390 -2.99 1.38 5.57
C GLU A 390 -2.33 2.27 6.64
N LEU A 391 -2.74 3.54 6.75
CA LEU A 391 -2.28 4.42 7.84
C LEU A 391 -2.70 3.91 9.22
N VAL A 392 -3.94 3.44 9.36
CA VAL A 392 -4.45 2.93 10.64
C VAL A 392 -3.68 1.66 11.03
N ASP A 393 -3.42 0.77 10.07
CA ASP A 393 -2.70 -0.48 10.30
C ASP A 393 -1.19 -0.28 10.57
N ALA A 394 -0.60 0.82 10.07
CA ALA A 394 0.79 1.18 10.33
C ALA A 394 1.06 1.60 11.79
N GLY A 395 0.05 1.61 12.66
CA GLY A 395 0.21 1.93 14.10
C GLY A 395 0.59 3.38 14.33
N ILE A 396 0.15 4.27 13.44
CA ILE A 396 0.56 5.67 13.44
C ILE A 396 -0.07 6.35 14.66
N ASN A 397 0.78 6.98 15.46
CA ASN A 397 0.34 8.00 16.42
C ASN A 397 -0.08 9.24 15.63
N LEU A 398 -1.29 9.19 15.05
CA LEU A 398 -1.87 10.35 14.40
C LEU A 398 -1.83 11.51 15.42
N PRO A 399 -1.37 12.70 15.01
CA PRO A 399 -1.36 13.91 15.85
C PRO A 399 -2.78 14.42 16.09
N ILE A 400 -3.58 13.59 16.77
CA ILE A 400 -5.01 13.75 16.96
C ILE A 400 -5.29 15.06 17.69
N SER A 401 -4.45 15.45 18.66
CA SER A 401 -4.63 16.72 19.37
C SER A 401 -4.45 17.94 18.48
N GLN A 402 -3.42 17.96 17.63
CA GLN A 402 -3.21 19.06 16.67
C GLN A 402 -4.35 19.12 15.65
N PHE A 403 -4.78 17.97 15.15
CA PHE A 403 -5.90 17.90 14.22
C PHE A 403 -7.22 18.34 14.86
N ILE A 404 -7.53 17.87 16.08
CA ILE A 404 -8.73 18.29 16.83
C ILE A 404 -8.74 19.80 17.01
N HIS A 405 -7.60 20.39 17.38
CA HIS A 405 -7.49 21.83 17.55
C HIS A 405 -7.76 22.59 16.25
N ALA A 406 -7.16 22.17 15.13
CA ALA A 406 -7.42 22.76 13.82
C ALA A 406 -8.89 22.59 13.39
N TYR A 407 -9.47 21.42 13.65
CA TYR A 407 -10.86 21.10 13.38
C TYR A 407 -11.83 22.00 14.17
N GLU A 408 -11.58 22.22 15.47
CA GLU A 408 -12.37 23.11 16.32
C GLU A 408 -12.33 24.56 15.82
N ILE A 409 -11.15 25.06 15.46
CA ILE A 409 -10.97 26.39 14.89
C ILE A 409 -11.78 26.52 13.60
N GLU A 410 -11.69 25.54 12.72
CA GLU A 410 -12.41 25.52 11.44
C GLU A 410 -13.92 25.39 11.63
N LEU A 411 -14.39 24.59 12.59
CA LEU A 411 -15.80 24.46 12.96
C LEU A 411 -16.36 25.79 13.46
N GLU A 412 -15.63 26.47 14.33
CA GLU A 412 -16.02 27.78 14.85
C GLU A 412 -16.02 28.84 13.74
N HIS A 413 -15.03 28.81 12.84
CA HIS A 413 -14.98 29.67 11.67
C HIS A 413 -16.22 29.49 10.77
N ARG A 414 -16.59 28.24 10.46
CA ARG A 414 -17.80 27.91 9.70
C ARG A 414 -19.08 28.36 10.41
N ARG A 415 -19.14 28.20 11.74
CA ARG A 415 -20.27 28.65 12.55
C ARG A 415 -20.49 30.16 12.39
N HIS A 416 -19.43 30.94 12.49
CA HIS A 416 -19.48 32.39 12.31
C HIS A 416 -19.84 32.81 10.88
N GLN A 417 -19.27 32.13 9.87
CA GLN A 417 -19.44 32.54 8.48
C GLN A 417 -20.79 32.12 7.88
N PHE A 418 -21.27 30.91 8.18
CA PHE A 418 -22.44 30.32 7.53
C PHE A 418 -23.66 30.23 8.45
N GLY A 419 -23.44 30.22 9.78
CA GLY A 419 -24.47 29.97 10.78
C GLY A 419 -24.76 28.48 11.02
N PRO A 420 -25.32 28.12 12.19
CA PRO A 420 -25.49 26.72 12.62
C PRO A 420 -26.56 25.95 11.82
N ALA A 421 -27.48 26.65 11.17
CA ALA A 421 -28.51 26.04 10.33
C ALA A 421 -28.04 25.73 8.91
N ASN A 422 -26.82 26.14 8.54
CA ASN A 422 -26.30 25.97 7.18
C ASN A 422 -25.72 24.56 7.00
N SER A 423 -26.03 23.91 5.87
CA SER A 423 -25.57 22.56 5.55
C SER A 423 -24.04 22.41 5.54
N ARG A 424 -23.30 23.49 5.26
CA ARG A 424 -21.82 23.50 5.26
C ARG A 424 -21.22 23.44 6.66
N TYR A 425 -21.90 24.07 7.63
CA TYR A 425 -21.54 23.93 9.05
C TYR A 425 -21.95 22.54 9.54
N GLN A 426 -23.19 22.12 9.27
CA GLN A 426 -23.73 20.84 9.74
C GLN A 426 -22.95 19.62 9.23
N SER A 427 -22.54 19.63 7.96
CA SER A 427 -21.71 18.56 7.38
C SER A 427 -20.33 18.49 8.03
N TRP A 428 -19.72 19.64 8.32
CA TRP A 428 -18.45 19.70 9.04
C TRP A 428 -18.61 19.27 10.49
N GLU A 429 -19.62 19.78 11.19
CA GLU A 429 -19.99 19.40 12.56
C GLU A 429 -20.24 17.90 12.69
N ALA A 430 -20.83 17.24 11.68
CA ALA A 430 -21.01 15.79 11.67
C ALA A 430 -19.68 15.02 11.75
N LEU A 431 -18.57 15.59 11.24
CA LEU A 431 -17.24 14.97 11.35
C LEU A 431 -16.69 14.99 12.78
N SER A 432 -17.22 15.82 13.69
CA SER A 432 -16.85 15.83 15.11
C SER A 432 -17.16 14.50 15.81
N LEU A 433 -17.89 13.60 15.16
CA LEU A 433 -18.15 12.25 15.67
C LEU A 433 -17.01 11.27 15.39
N LEU A 434 -16.11 11.60 14.46
CA LEU A 434 -14.90 10.83 14.15
C LEU A 434 -13.74 11.17 15.11
N PHE A 435 -13.84 12.32 15.78
CA PHE A 435 -12.79 12.87 16.63
C PHE A 435 -13.38 13.14 18.03
N PRO A 436 -12.75 12.70 19.13
CA PRO A 436 -13.22 13.02 20.48
C PRO A 436 -12.97 14.50 20.76
N VAL A 437 -13.86 15.36 20.26
CA VAL A 437 -13.85 16.80 20.52
C VAL A 437 -14.64 17.05 21.80
N ASP A 438 -14.04 17.75 22.77
CA ASP A 438 -14.73 18.23 23.96
C ASP A 438 -15.67 19.38 23.57
N LEU A 439 -16.80 19.05 22.92
CA LEU A 439 -17.78 20.04 22.49
C LEU A 439 -18.27 20.85 23.70
N PRO A 440 -18.03 22.17 23.77
CA PRO A 440 -18.41 23.00 24.91
C PRO A 440 -19.93 23.17 25.09
N GLN A 441 -20.75 22.70 24.16
CA GLN A 441 -22.18 23.01 24.04
C GLN A 441 -23.14 21.81 24.26
N LYS A 442 -22.81 20.86 25.14
CA LYS A 442 -23.79 19.84 25.58
C LYS A 442 -25.00 20.39 26.37
N ARG A 443 -25.15 21.72 26.52
CA ARG A 443 -26.21 22.35 27.35
C ARG A 443 -27.44 22.89 26.61
N ASP A 444 -27.39 23.15 25.30
CA ASP A 444 -28.46 23.95 24.65
C ASP A 444 -29.16 23.31 23.43
N ILE A 445 -29.04 21.99 23.22
CA ILE A 445 -29.77 21.33 22.11
C ILE A 445 -31.17 20.92 22.57
N GLN A 446 -32.22 21.55 22.04
CA GLN A 446 -33.62 21.18 22.30
C GLN A 446 -33.99 19.87 21.56
N PRO A 447 -34.75 18.96 22.21
CA PRO A 447 -35.12 17.67 21.63
C PRO A 447 -36.20 17.80 20.54
N LEU A 448 -35.99 17.16 19.39
CA LEU A 448 -37.06 16.81 18.46
C LEU A 448 -37.73 15.50 18.94
N ALA A 449 -38.99 15.59 19.34
CA ALA A 449 -39.76 14.44 19.79
C ALA A 449 -40.21 13.58 18.60
N GLY A 450 -39.83 12.29 18.58
CA GLY A 450 -40.57 11.31 17.80
C GLY A 450 -39.82 10.13 17.17
N PHE A 451 -38.84 9.47 17.81
CA PHE A 451 -38.38 8.15 17.35
C PHE A 451 -38.07 7.20 18.53
N SER A 452 -38.24 5.90 18.33
CA SER A 452 -38.22 4.86 19.38
C SER A 452 -37.09 3.84 19.21
N LYS A 453 -36.41 3.52 20.32
CA LYS A 453 -35.56 2.36 20.72
C LYS A 453 -34.82 1.52 19.65
N PRO A 454 -33.50 1.29 19.79
CA PRO A 454 -32.66 0.48 18.88
C PRO A 454 -32.80 -1.05 19.01
N GLU A 455 -33.30 -1.60 20.13
CA GLU A 455 -33.61 -3.06 20.25
C GLU A 455 -34.60 -3.54 19.18
N LYS A 456 -35.38 -2.62 18.59
CA LYS A 456 -36.31 -2.92 17.50
C LYS A 456 -35.64 -3.09 16.12
N LEU A 457 -34.35 -2.77 15.96
CA LEU A 457 -33.69 -2.87 14.65
C LEU A 457 -33.28 -4.31 14.33
N VAL A 458 -32.73 -5.04 15.31
CA VAL A 458 -32.42 -6.48 15.20
C VAL A 458 -33.71 -7.28 14.99
N SER A 459 -34.79 -6.94 15.70
CA SER A 459 -36.09 -7.57 15.46
C SER A 459 -36.79 -7.13 14.16
N ARG A 460 -36.57 -5.91 13.66
CA ARG A 460 -37.09 -5.46 12.35
C ARG A 460 -36.36 -6.07 11.16
N ILE A 461 -35.10 -6.50 11.31
CA ILE A 461 -34.42 -7.31 10.29
C ILE A 461 -35.09 -8.69 10.18
N ARG A 462 -35.63 -9.21 11.29
CA ARG A 462 -36.37 -10.49 11.34
C ARG A 462 -37.77 -10.48 10.72
N GLU A 463 -38.43 -9.32 10.51
CA GLU A 463 -39.87 -9.30 10.24
C GLU A 463 -40.29 -8.58 8.94
N THR A 464 -40.53 -9.36 7.88
CA THR A 464 -41.68 -9.26 6.95
C THR A 464 -41.79 -10.54 6.09
N PRO A 465 -42.99 -11.03 5.72
CA PRO A 465 -44.22 -11.14 6.49
C PRO A 465 -44.76 -12.59 6.46
N PHE A 466 -44.79 -13.33 7.56
CA PHE A 466 -45.75 -14.42 7.73
C PHE A 466 -45.98 -14.71 9.21
N ARG A 467 -47.28 -14.72 9.58
CA ARG A 467 -47.90 -15.17 10.84
C ARG A 467 -48.19 -14.11 11.92
N ALA A 468 -49.36 -13.50 11.70
CA ALA A 468 -50.50 -13.51 12.64
C ALA A 468 -50.31 -12.92 14.06
N LEU A 469 -50.79 -11.69 14.22
CA LEU A 469 -51.71 -11.37 15.33
C LEU A 469 -52.91 -12.32 15.21
N PRO A 470 -53.30 -13.08 16.26
CA PRO A 470 -54.09 -12.50 17.34
C PRO A 470 -53.98 -13.23 18.70
N ASP A 471 -53.13 -12.76 19.62
CA ASP A 471 -53.21 -13.15 21.05
C ASP A 471 -53.40 -11.95 22.00
N TYR A 472 -53.61 -10.75 21.44
CA TYR A 472 -53.72 -9.51 22.21
C TYR A 472 -55.15 -9.22 22.75
N LEU A 473 -56.01 -10.24 22.84
CA LEU A 473 -57.40 -10.09 23.32
C LEU A 473 -57.70 -10.79 24.67
N ALA A 474 -56.70 -11.22 25.42
CA ALA A 474 -56.90 -11.65 26.81
C ALA A 474 -56.45 -10.54 27.80
N GLN A 475 -57.42 -9.70 28.17
CA GLN A 475 -57.44 -8.76 29.31
C GLN A 475 -57.04 -9.41 30.67
N PRO A 476 -57.10 -8.73 31.84
CA PRO A 476 -56.68 -7.36 32.23
C PRO A 476 -55.96 -7.30 33.63
N GLN A 477 -55.32 -6.14 33.89
CA GLN A 477 -55.23 -5.35 35.13
C GLN A 477 -55.33 -6.04 36.52
N ASN A 478 -54.31 -5.85 37.39
CA ASN A 478 -54.37 -4.84 38.47
C ASN A 478 -53.15 -4.76 39.42
N LEU A 479 -52.81 -3.50 39.73
CA LEU A 479 -52.32 -2.92 41.00
C LEU A 479 -50.93 -3.29 41.55
N GLY A 480 -50.06 -2.25 41.59
CA GLY A 480 -49.86 -1.64 42.90
C GLY A 480 -48.44 -1.45 43.45
N ILE A 481 -47.41 -1.14 42.65
CA ILE A 481 -46.16 -0.51 43.19
C ILE A 481 -45.55 0.54 42.22
N PRO A 482 -46.19 1.65 41.79
CA PRO A 482 -45.58 2.50 40.76
C PRO A 482 -45.02 3.86 41.22
N GLN A 483 -45.15 4.34 42.46
CA GLN A 483 -44.82 5.76 42.73
C GLN A 483 -43.38 6.08 43.15
N VAL A 484 -42.59 5.10 43.60
CA VAL A 484 -41.14 5.30 43.86
C VAL A 484 -40.29 4.86 42.67
N SER A 485 -40.71 3.80 41.98
CA SER A 485 -40.10 3.38 40.70
C SER A 485 -40.31 4.43 39.60
N GLN A 486 -41.48 5.07 39.48
CA GLN A 486 -41.70 6.09 38.44
C GLN A 486 -40.79 7.31 38.56
N LYS A 487 -40.29 7.68 39.75
CA LYS A 487 -39.38 8.83 39.89
C LYS A 487 -37.93 8.46 39.62
N VAL A 488 -37.49 7.26 39.99
CA VAL A 488 -36.17 6.72 39.62
C VAL A 488 -36.13 6.37 38.13
N GLN A 489 -37.23 5.86 37.59
CA GLN A 489 -37.40 5.53 36.18
C GLN A 489 -37.63 6.78 35.34
N ALA A 490 -38.26 7.85 35.85
CA ALA A 490 -38.27 9.15 35.20
C ALA A 490 -36.87 9.79 35.18
N LEU A 491 -36.08 9.66 36.25
CA LEU A 491 -34.69 10.13 36.25
C LEU A 491 -33.81 9.29 35.30
N SER A 492 -34.02 7.97 35.23
CA SER A 492 -33.37 7.06 34.30
C SER A 492 -33.85 7.23 32.85
N ASN A 493 -35.09 7.66 32.63
CA ASN A 493 -35.64 7.96 31.30
C ASN A 493 -35.26 9.38 30.84
N VAL A 494 -35.00 10.30 31.76
CA VAL A 494 -34.43 11.62 31.46
C VAL A 494 -32.93 11.48 31.16
N LEU A 495 -32.18 10.73 31.97
CA LEU A 495 -30.75 10.44 31.72
C LEU A 495 -30.53 9.50 30.53
N GLY A 496 -31.39 8.48 30.38
CA GLY A 496 -31.46 7.63 29.19
C GLY A 496 -31.91 8.41 27.95
N GLY A 497 -32.86 9.33 28.12
CA GLY A 497 -33.29 10.28 27.11
C GLY A 497 -32.16 11.21 26.66
N PHE A 498 -31.26 11.66 27.55
CA PHE A 498 -30.07 12.43 27.13
C PHE A 498 -29.09 11.59 26.30
N ARG A 499 -28.94 10.29 26.62
CA ARG A 499 -28.12 9.36 25.84
C ARG A 499 -28.75 9.07 24.49
N GLU A 500 -30.06 8.84 24.44
CA GLU A 500 -30.85 8.56 23.22
C GLU A 500 -31.01 9.80 22.33
N THR A 501 -31.23 11.00 22.89
CA THR A 501 -31.34 12.27 22.13
C THR A 501 -30.00 12.64 21.51
N ALA A 502 -28.87 12.43 22.23
CA ALA A 502 -27.56 12.54 21.62
C ALA A 502 -27.35 11.48 20.53
N THR A 503 -27.91 10.27 20.70
CA THR A 503 -27.84 9.19 19.69
C THR A 503 -28.68 9.52 18.45
N ASP A 504 -29.83 10.18 18.59
CA ASP A 504 -30.70 10.61 17.50
C ASP A 504 -30.16 11.87 16.79
N LEU A 505 -29.60 12.83 17.52
CA LEU A 505 -28.88 14.00 16.95
C LEU A 505 -27.61 13.58 16.21
N MET A 506 -26.85 12.64 16.78
CA MET A 506 -25.72 12.02 16.09
C MET A 506 -26.20 11.21 14.89
N ALA A 507 -27.29 10.45 14.98
CA ALA A 507 -27.82 9.71 13.83
C ALA A 507 -28.26 10.64 12.69
N LEU A 508 -28.88 11.79 13.01
CA LEU A 508 -29.28 12.81 12.03
C LEU A 508 -28.07 13.49 11.36
N SER A 509 -26.99 13.77 12.10
CA SER A 509 -25.77 14.33 11.50
C SER A 509 -24.98 13.27 10.72
N MET A 510 -24.95 12.02 11.21
CA MET A 510 -24.29 10.88 10.55
C MET A 510 -25.01 10.44 9.28
N ASP A 511 -26.32 10.66 9.17
CA ASP A 511 -27.09 10.45 7.94
C ASP A 511 -26.59 11.34 6.78
N SER A 512 -25.86 12.42 7.08
CA SER A 512 -25.20 13.25 6.07
C SER A 512 -23.85 12.71 5.59
N LEU A 513 -23.15 11.87 6.38
CA LEU A 513 -21.81 11.38 6.02
C LEU A 513 -21.85 10.18 5.05
N PRO A 514 -20.98 10.11 4.03
CA PRO A 514 -20.88 8.95 3.16
C PRO A 514 -20.50 7.68 3.93
N ALA A 515 -21.01 6.52 3.50
CA ALA A 515 -20.69 5.22 4.12
C ALA A 515 -19.17 4.98 4.32
N PRO A 516 -18.28 5.37 3.38
CA PRO A 516 -16.84 5.24 3.60
C PRO A 516 -16.27 6.10 4.74
N MET A 517 -16.81 7.31 4.96
CA MET A 517 -16.38 8.16 6.07
C MET A 517 -16.82 7.60 7.42
N ILE A 518 -18.02 7.02 7.46
CA ILE A 518 -18.51 6.30 8.63
C ILE A 518 -17.64 5.06 8.89
N PHE A 519 -17.28 4.34 7.83
CA PHE A 519 -16.36 3.20 7.90
C PHE A 519 -14.98 3.59 8.44
N PHE A 520 -14.42 4.71 7.98
CA PHE A 520 -13.15 5.24 8.47
C PHE A 520 -13.22 5.65 9.94
N GLY A 521 -14.29 6.36 10.33
CA GLY A 521 -14.55 6.69 11.74
C GLY A 521 -14.61 5.48 12.66
N LYS A 522 -15.26 4.42 12.18
CA LYS A 522 -15.32 3.14 12.88
C LYS A 522 -13.92 2.53 13.04
N ALA A 523 -13.10 2.51 11.99
CA ALA A 523 -11.73 2.00 12.07
C ALA A 523 -10.90 2.78 13.11
N LEU A 524 -11.05 4.11 13.15
CA LEU A 524 -10.42 4.96 14.16
C LEU A 524 -10.94 4.68 15.58
N ALA A 525 -12.25 4.47 15.75
CA ALA A 525 -12.83 4.12 17.05
C ALA A 525 -12.32 2.77 17.56
N ALA A 526 -12.27 1.77 16.69
CA ALA A 526 -11.71 0.45 16.99
C ALA A 526 -10.22 0.53 17.36
N TYR A 527 -9.43 1.33 16.63
CA TYR A 527 -8.02 1.58 16.95
C TYR A 527 -7.85 2.19 18.35
N ARG A 528 -8.75 3.10 18.76
CA ARG A 528 -8.79 3.69 20.10
C ARG A 528 -9.39 2.78 21.17
N SER A 529 -9.75 1.54 20.82
CA SER A 529 -10.47 0.60 21.69
C SER A 529 -11.83 1.11 22.19
N ASP A 530 -12.45 2.08 21.51
CA ASP A 530 -13.84 2.50 21.76
C ASP A 530 -14.81 1.65 20.93
N TRP A 531 -14.94 0.38 21.32
CA TRP A 531 -15.78 -0.61 20.64
C TRP A 531 -17.25 -0.20 20.59
N SER A 532 -17.72 0.50 21.62
CA SER A 532 -19.09 1.01 21.69
C SER A 532 -19.38 2.02 20.57
N MET A 533 -18.43 2.92 20.28
CA MET A 533 -18.54 3.85 19.16
C MET A 533 -18.34 3.11 17.83
N ALA A 534 -17.37 2.20 17.73
CA ALA A 534 -17.14 1.43 16.52
C ALA A 534 -18.39 0.64 16.09
N GLN A 535 -19.05 -0.07 17.01
CA GLN A 535 -20.28 -0.82 16.75
C GLN A 535 -21.44 0.10 16.34
N ARG A 536 -21.56 1.28 16.97
CA ARG A 536 -22.55 2.29 16.57
C ARG A 536 -22.33 2.78 15.14
N LEU A 537 -21.09 3.16 14.81
CA LEU A 537 -20.71 3.62 13.47
C LEU A 537 -20.93 2.52 12.43
N ALA A 538 -20.59 1.27 12.77
CA ALA A 538 -20.86 0.11 11.91
C ALA A 538 -22.36 -0.06 11.65
N THR A 539 -23.21 0.05 12.69
CA THR A 539 -24.68 -0.03 12.56
C THR A 539 -25.24 1.06 11.66
N ILE A 540 -24.76 2.30 11.79
CA ILE A 540 -25.18 3.41 10.92
C ILE A 540 -24.76 3.13 9.47
N SER A 541 -23.51 2.69 9.27
CA SER A 541 -22.99 2.37 7.94
C SER A 541 -23.80 1.25 7.27
N ILE A 542 -24.13 0.18 7.98
CA ILE A 542 -25.01 -0.89 7.46
C ILE A 542 -26.36 -0.33 7.04
N ARG A 543 -27.00 0.53 7.82
CA ARG A 543 -28.29 1.11 7.42
C ARG A 543 -28.22 1.83 6.07
N LYS A 544 -27.06 2.41 5.73
CA LYS A 544 -26.83 3.10 4.46
C LYS A 544 -26.40 2.20 3.30
N SER A 545 -25.71 1.10 3.62
CA SER A 545 -25.23 0.14 2.62
C SER A 545 -26.18 -1.05 2.44
N LYS A 546 -27.21 -1.21 3.28
CA LYS A 546 -28.09 -2.38 3.32
C LYS A 546 -28.69 -2.68 1.94
N GLY A 547 -28.51 -3.91 1.48
CA GLY A 547 -29.05 -4.42 0.22
C GLY A 547 -28.30 -3.96 -1.02
N LYS A 548 -27.16 -3.25 -0.88
CA LYS A 548 -26.31 -2.87 -2.02
C LYS A 548 -25.42 -4.03 -2.46
N GLY A 549 -25.13 -4.98 -1.56
CA GLY A 549 -24.21 -6.08 -1.83
C GLY A 549 -22.80 -5.57 -2.14
N ASP A 550 -22.42 -4.41 -1.59
CA ASP A 550 -21.11 -3.81 -1.79
C ASP A 550 -20.13 -4.20 -0.67
N LEU A 551 -18.86 -3.84 -0.84
CA LEU A 551 -17.84 -4.14 0.17
C LEU A 551 -18.09 -3.45 1.51
N PHE A 552 -18.70 -2.26 1.51
CA PHE A 552 -18.96 -1.54 2.75
C PHE A 552 -20.02 -2.25 3.58
N GLU A 553 -21.06 -2.80 2.94
CA GLU A 553 -22.04 -3.64 3.60
C GLU A 553 -21.37 -4.85 4.25
N ALA A 554 -20.56 -5.60 3.48
CA ALA A 554 -19.83 -6.75 4.01
C ALA A 554 -18.88 -6.37 5.16
N ALA A 555 -18.05 -5.35 4.98
CA ALA A 555 -17.06 -4.96 5.96
C ALA A 555 -17.66 -4.30 7.21
N CYS A 556 -18.88 -3.73 7.12
CA CYS A 556 -19.61 -3.28 8.31
C CYS A 556 -20.29 -4.43 9.04
N LEU A 557 -20.84 -5.42 8.33
CA LEU A 557 -21.36 -6.65 8.95
C LEU A 557 -20.26 -7.37 9.74
N LEU A 558 -19.07 -7.55 9.14
CA LEU A 558 -17.93 -8.17 9.82
C LEU A 558 -17.54 -7.44 11.11
N ASP A 559 -17.53 -6.10 11.09
CA ASP A 559 -17.15 -5.35 12.28
C ASP A 559 -18.25 -5.30 13.35
N ILE A 560 -19.54 -5.41 12.97
CA ILE A 560 -20.62 -5.63 13.95
C ILE A 560 -20.45 -7.00 14.60
N ALA A 561 -20.24 -8.05 13.82
CA ALA A 561 -19.99 -9.39 14.33
C ALA A 561 -18.81 -9.39 15.31
N PHE A 562 -17.69 -8.75 14.94
CA PHE A 562 -16.52 -8.61 15.80
C PHE A 562 -16.82 -7.84 17.09
N GLY A 563 -17.54 -6.72 17.00
CA GLY A 563 -17.95 -5.94 18.16
C GLY A 563 -18.89 -6.71 19.10
N MET A 564 -19.85 -7.45 18.55
CA MET A 564 -20.78 -8.31 19.31
C MET A 564 -20.03 -9.41 20.05
N ASN A 565 -19.09 -10.09 19.37
CA ASN A 565 -18.26 -11.13 19.98
C ASN A 565 -17.41 -10.58 21.16
N ARG A 566 -16.92 -9.34 21.03
CA ARG A 566 -16.13 -8.66 22.07
C ARG A 566 -16.94 -8.22 23.28
N GLU A 567 -18.15 -7.70 23.08
CA GLU A 567 -18.96 -7.12 24.18
C GLU A 567 -19.82 -8.15 24.91
N ASP A 568 -20.36 -9.15 24.21
CA ASP A 568 -21.27 -10.14 24.82
C ASP A 568 -21.13 -11.50 24.11
N ALA A 569 -20.17 -12.32 24.57
CA ALA A 569 -19.88 -13.66 24.04
C ALA A 569 -21.03 -14.69 24.20
N LYS A 570 -22.24 -14.25 24.59
CA LYS A 570 -23.37 -15.12 24.91
C LYS A 570 -24.26 -15.47 23.72
N ASP A 571 -24.19 -14.73 22.62
CA ASP A 571 -25.08 -14.92 21.46
C ASP A 571 -24.28 -15.18 20.16
N TRP A 572 -23.52 -16.29 20.16
CA TRP A 572 -22.68 -16.68 19.02
C TRP A 572 -23.51 -16.95 17.76
N ASP A 573 -24.75 -17.40 17.90
CA ASP A 573 -25.65 -17.69 16.77
C ASP A 573 -25.94 -16.40 15.97
N ASP A 574 -26.21 -15.29 16.65
CA ASP A 574 -26.43 -13.98 16.01
C ASP A 574 -25.15 -13.44 15.34
N VAL A 575 -23.98 -13.67 15.96
CA VAL A 575 -22.67 -13.31 15.37
C VAL A 575 -22.43 -14.12 14.10
N GLU A 576 -22.68 -15.43 14.16
CA GLU A 576 -22.50 -16.35 13.03
C GLU A 576 -23.39 -15.99 11.84
N ASP A 577 -24.67 -15.67 12.08
CA ASP A 577 -25.59 -15.24 11.02
C ASP A 577 -25.10 -13.97 10.30
N ILE A 578 -24.60 -12.98 11.04
CA ILE A 578 -24.05 -11.73 10.49
C ILE A 578 -22.78 -12.02 9.66
N LEU A 579 -21.90 -12.91 10.15
CA LEU A 579 -20.70 -13.33 9.43
C LEU A 579 -21.05 -14.02 8.11
N TRP A 580 -22.03 -14.94 8.12
CA TRP A 580 -22.49 -15.61 6.91
C TRP A 580 -23.11 -14.65 5.90
N GLN A 581 -23.87 -13.65 6.37
CA GLN A 581 -24.38 -12.59 5.50
C GLN A 581 -23.24 -11.80 4.84
N ALA A 582 -22.21 -11.43 5.61
CA ALA A 582 -21.05 -10.72 5.08
C ALA A 582 -20.30 -11.54 4.03
N LEU A 583 -20.05 -12.82 4.31
CA LEU A 583 -19.39 -13.75 3.39
C LEU A 583 -20.20 -13.94 2.10
N GLY A 584 -21.53 -14.07 2.21
CA GLY A 584 -22.41 -14.17 1.05
C GLY A 584 -22.32 -12.97 0.11
N ILE A 585 -22.14 -11.76 0.66
CA ILE A 585 -21.89 -10.55 -0.13
C ILE A 585 -20.50 -10.62 -0.78
N LEU A 586 -19.45 -10.95 -0.02
CA LEU A 586 -18.08 -11.04 -0.53
C LEU A 586 -17.92 -12.11 -1.62
N ASP A 587 -18.72 -13.17 -1.61
CA ASP A 587 -18.75 -14.22 -2.64
C ASP A 587 -19.39 -13.74 -3.95
N GLN A 588 -20.29 -12.77 -3.90
CA GLN A 588 -20.94 -12.19 -5.08
C GLN A 588 -20.12 -11.06 -5.70
N LEU A 589 -19.26 -10.40 -4.91
CA LEU A 589 -18.40 -9.34 -5.42
C LEU A 589 -17.33 -9.88 -6.39
N PRO A 590 -16.92 -9.10 -7.40
CA PRO A 590 -15.82 -9.48 -8.28
C PRO A 590 -14.57 -9.83 -7.45
N PRO A 591 -13.72 -10.77 -7.89
CA PRO A 591 -12.52 -11.18 -7.17
C PRO A 591 -11.45 -10.09 -7.18
N GLN A 592 -11.72 -9.02 -6.44
CA GLN A 592 -10.85 -7.88 -6.18
C GLN A 592 -10.06 -8.12 -4.90
N PRO A 593 -8.90 -7.45 -4.75
CA PRO A 593 -8.04 -7.55 -3.59
C PRO A 593 -8.79 -7.64 -2.25
N GLN A 594 -9.36 -6.52 -1.86
CA GLN A 594 -10.08 -6.28 -0.64
C GLN A 594 -11.20 -7.29 -0.33
N ASN A 595 -11.92 -7.81 -1.34
CA ASN A 595 -13.02 -8.77 -1.10
C ASN A 595 -12.51 -10.12 -0.57
N GLN A 596 -11.29 -10.53 -0.92
CA GLN A 596 -10.68 -11.77 -0.42
C GLN A 596 -10.05 -11.57 0.97
N PHE A 597 -9.55 -10.37 1.28
CA PHE A 597 -9.03 -10.03 2.61
C PHE A 597 -10.12 -10.21 3.67
N TYR A 598 -11.31 -9.67 3.41
CA TYR A 598 -12.45 -9.79 4.33
C TYR A 598 -12.97 -11.22 4.48
N LYS A 599 -12.81 -12.10 3.48
CA LYS A 599 -13.13 -13.53 3.60
C LYS A 599 -12.21 -14.28 4.57
N GLY A 600 -11.01 -13.75 4.82
CA GLY A 600 -10.02 -14.38 5.70
C GLY A 600 -10.21 -14.10 7.19
N LYS A 601 -11.08 -13.16 7.58
CA LYS A 601 -11.06 -12.61 8.93
C LYS A 601 -11.76 -13.45 10.01
N GLU A 602 -12.83 -14.21 9.76
CA GLU A 602 -13.44 -15.10 10.78
C GLU A 602 -14.27 -16.23 10.15
N VAL A 603 -14.22 -17.45 10.73
CA VAL A 603 -15.32 -18.43 10.98
C VAL A 603 -14.71 -19.78 11.44
N ALA A 604 -15.35 -20.40 12.45
CA ALA A 604 -14.81 -21.52 13.21
C ALA A 604 -14.97 -22.89 12.51
N LYS A 605 -13.84 -23.60 12.41
CA LYS A 605 -13.67 -25.02 12.04
C LYS A 605 -13.79 -25.42 10.56
N GLU A 606 -14.95 -25.34 9.90
CA GLU A 606 -15.02 -25.68 8.46
C GLU A 606 -14.37 -24.58 7.61
N THR A 607 -14.54 -23.33 8.04
CA THR A 607 -13.82 -22.19 7.46
C THR A 607 -12.38 -22.13 7.93
N ALA A 608 -12.01 -22.69 9.10
CA ALA A 608 -10.58 -22.83 9.44
C ALA A 608 -9.88 -23.67 8.36
N CYS A 609 -10.43 -24.80 7.91
CA CYS A 609 -9.85 -25.53 6.78
C CYS A 609 -9.79 -24.71 5.48
N ARG A 610 -10.84 -23.93 5.15
CA ARG A 610 -10.85 -23.03 3.98
C ARG A 610 -9.87 -21.86 4.13
N LEU A 611 -9.65 -21.39 5.35
CA LEU A 611 -8.72 -20.35 5.73
C LEU A 611 -7.30 -20.90 5.62
N ARG A 612 -7.04 -22.15 6.04
CA ARG A 612 -5.77 -22.86 5.78
C ARG A 612 -5.50 -22.91 4.27
N ASP A 613 -6.53 -23.22 3.48
CA ASP A 613 -6.46 -23.22 2.02
C ASP A 613 -6.26 -21.81 1.42
N LEU A 614 -6.67 -20.73 2.09
CA LEU A 614 -6.59 -19.36 1.59
C LEU A 614 -5.33 -18.62 2.05
N VAL A 615 -4.95 -18.76 3.31
CA VAL A 615 -3.88 -18.02 3.96
C VAL A 615 -2.77 -18.91 4.48
N GLY A 616 -2.91 -20.24 4.55
CA GLY A 616 -1.87 -21.15 5.05
C GLY A 616 -0.63 -21.22 4.16
N LYS A 617 0.37 -21.98 4.61
CA LYS A 617 1.64 -22.16 3.86
C LYS A 617 1.43 -22.83 2.50
N GLU A 618 0.51 -23.79 2.45
CA GLU A 618 0.13 -24.56 1.26
C GLU A 618 -1.13 -24.02 0.57
N ARG A 619 -1.40 -22.71 0.72
CA ARG A 619 -2.61 -22.11 0.16
C ARG A 619 -2.81 -22.41 -1.33
N LYS A 620 -4.07 -22.58 -1.72
CA LYS A 620 -4.49 -22.66 -3.12
C LYS A 620 -4.21 -21.32 -3.80
N LYS A 621 -3.60 -21.37 -4.98
CA LYS A 621 -3.33 -20.16 -5.76
C LYS A 621 -4.63 -19.52 -6.19
N THR A 622 -4.73 -18.21 -6.01
CA THR A 622 -5.87 -17.47 -6.57
C THR A 622 -5.64 -17.27 -8.06
N SER A 623 -6.71 -17.16 -8.85
CA SER A 623 -6.61 -16.83 -10.27
C SER A 623 -6.13 -15.39 -10.51
N ASN A 624 -6.12 -14.54 -9.47
CA ASN A 624 -5.72 -13.14 -9.53
C ASN A 624 -4.21 -12.98 -9.25
N ARG A 625 -3.43 -12.71 -10.31
CA ARG A 625 -1.96 -12.58 -10.25
C ARG A 625 -1.46 -11.42 -9.37
N MET A 626 -2.22 -10.33 -9.28
CA MET A 626 -1.87 -9.18 -8.45
C MET A 626 -1.98 -9.55 -6.96
N TRP A 627 -2.95 -10.37 -6.62
CA TRP A 627 -3.12 -10.89 -5.26
C TRP A 627 -2.08 -11.96 -4.90
N GLU A 628 -1.73 -12.84 -5.84
CA GLU A 628 -0.59 -13.74 -5.65
C GLU A 628 0.69 -12.98 -5.34
N TYR A 629 0.87 -11.80 -5.93
CA TYR A 629 1.99 -10.92 -5.63
C TYR A 629 1.86 -10.28 -4.24
N LEU A 630 0.73 -9.64 -3.91
CA LEU A 630 0.54 -8.95 -2.64
C LEU A 630 0.57 -9.90 -1.43
N LEU A 631 -0.12 -11.05 -1.48
CA LEU A 631 -0.12 -12.07 -0.41
C LEU A 631 1.25 -12.72 -0.18
N ARG A 632 2.14 -12.68 -1.18
CA ARG A 632 3.49 -13.25 -1.10
C ARG A 632 4.55 -12.24 -0.70
N ASN A 633 4.38 -10.97 -1.09
CA ASN A 633 5.51 -10.04 -1.17
C ASN A 633 5.35 -8.78 -0.32
N THR A 634 4.21 -8.53 0.34
CA THR A 634 4.11 -7.41 1.28
C THR A 634 4.20 -7.89 2.74
N ALA A 635 5.00 -7.18 3.53
CA ALA A 635 5.13 -7.46 4.96
C ALA A 635 3.79 -7.36 5.69
N ILE A 636 2.92 -6.42 5.27
CA ILE A 636 1.59 -6.21 5.87
C ILE A 636 0.71 -7.45 5.67
N GLU A 637 0.62 -7.97 4.45
CA GLU A 637 -0.22 -9.16 4.18
C GLU A 637 0.32 -10.40 4.87
N ILE A 638 1.64 -10.59 4.90
CA ILE A 638 2.27 -11.67 5.66
C ILE A 638 1.91 -11.54 7.15
N LYS A 639 2.00 -10.34 7.73
CA LYS A 639 1.63 -10.06 9.13
C LYS A 639 0.16 -10.38 9.39
N SER A 640 -0.74 -9.93 8.52
CA SER A 640 -2.19 -10.19 8.62
C SER A 640 -2.50 -11.68 8.56
N ARG A 641 -1.86 -12.43 7.65
CA ARG A 641 -2.01 -13.88 7.56
C ARG A 641 -1.49 -14.59 8.80
N ILE A 642 -0.30 -14.22 9.29
CA ILE A 642 0.26 -14.74 10.55
C ILE A 642 -0.72 -14.48 11.69
N ARG A 643 -1.28 -13.26 11.79
CA ARG A 643 -2.26 -12.90 12.82
C ARG A 643 -3.53 -13.74 12.73
N CYS A 644 -4.06 -14.00 11.54
CA CYS A 644 -5.25 -14.84 11.38
C CYS A 644 -4.97 -16.28 11.86
N LEU A 645 -3.83 -16.87 11.46
CA LEU A 645 -3.44 -18.21 11.89
C LEU A 645 -3.19 -18.28 13.40
N TYR A 646 -2.58 -17.23 13.96
CA TYR A 646 -2.36 -17.05 15.39
C TYR A 646 -3.68 -17.04 16.18
N LEU A 647 -4.66 -16.23 15.78
CA LEU A 647 -5.96 -16.14 16.46
C LEU A 647 -6.71 -17.48 16.45
N VAL A 648 -6.63 -18.22 15.34
CA VAL A 648 -7.21 -19.57 15.27
C VAL A 648 -6.49 -20.54 16.20
N ALA A 649 -5.16 -20.43 16.30
CA ALA A 649 -4.38 -21.25 17.21
C ALA A 649 -4.72 -20.96 18.68
N GLU A 650 -4.89 -19.68 19.04
CA GLU A 650 -5.29 -19.22 20.38
C GLU A 650 -6.64 -19.81 20.77
N GLU A 651 -7.62 -19.72 19.89
CA GLU A 651 -8.96 -20.28 20.11
C GLU A 651 -8.94 -21.80 20.33
N TYR A 652 -8.08 -22.54 19.60
CA TYR A 652 -7.92 -23.97 19.83
C TYR A 652 -7.19 -24.28 21.15
N LEU A 653 -6.24 -23.44 21.55
CA LEU A 653 -5.52 -23.56 22.82
C LEU A 653 -6.51 -23.40 23.99
N ASP A 654 -7.34 -22.36 23.95
CA ASP A 654 -8.34 -22.06 24.98
C ASP A 654 -9.41 -23.15 25.09
N LYS A 655 -9.77 -23.78 23.97
CA LYS A 655 -10.68 -24.94 23.93
C LYS A 655 -10.03 -26.26 24.36
N GLY A 656 -8.75 -26.26 24.73
CA GLY A 656 -8.00 -27.45 25.13
C GLY A 656 -7.64 -28.40 23.97
N ASN A 657 -7.78 -27.95 22.72
CA ASN A 657 -7.38 -28.72 21.54
C ASN A 657 -5.94 -28.39 21.14
N TYR A 658 -5.02 -28.76 22.03
CA TYR A 658 -3.61 -28.37 21.95
C TYR A 658 -2.91 -28.86 20.66
N ALA A 659 -3.30 -30.01 20.11
CA ALA A 659 -2.71 -30.53 18.87
C ALA A 659 -3.01 -29.63 17.66
N GLU A 660 -4.25 -29.16 17.52
CA GLU A 660 -4.60 -28.21 16.46
C GLU A 660 -3.97 -26.84 16.71
N ALA A 661 -3.98 -26.36 17.97
CA ALA A 661 -3.31 -25.11 18.33
C ALA A 661 -1.83 -25.11 17.91
N ALA A 662 -1.09 -26.15 18.25
CA ALA A 662 0.32 -26.32 17.86
C ALA A 662 0.51 -26.38 16.33
N SER A 663 -0.42 -27.01 15.60
CA SER A 663 -0.38 -27.08 14.12
C SER A 663 -0.59 -25.71 13.48
N TRP A 664 -1.62 -24.99 13.90
CA TRP A 664 -1.96 -23.66 13.39
C TRP A 664 -0.88 -22.63 13.69
N ALA A 665 -0.40 -22.62 14.93
CA ALA A 665 0.71 -21.78 15.34
C ALA A 665 1.99 -22.11 14.55
N GLY A 666 2.27 -23.39 14.30
CA GLY A 666 3.41 -23.83 13.48
C GLY A 666 3.34 -23.36 12.03
N GLU A 667 2.16 -23.32 11.42
CA GLU A 667 1.98 -22.73 10.09
C GLU A 667 2.24 -21.22 10.09
N ALA A 668 1.78 -20.51 11.12
CA ALA A 668 2.02 -19.08 11.28
C ALA A 668 3.53 -18.78 11.41
N VAL A 669 4.24 -19.56 12.24
CA VAL A 669 5.71 -19.47 12.39
C VAL A 669 6.40 -19.73 11.06
N ALA A 670 6.06 -20.83 10.37
CA ALA A 670 6.67 -21.20 9.10
C ALA A 670 6.44 -20.16 7.99
N MET A 671 5.35 -19.39 8.06
CA MET A 671 5.11 -18.27 7.16
C MET A 671 5.98 -17.05 7.46
N GLY A 672 6.28 -16.81 8.74
CA GLY A 672 7.20 -15.78 9.18
C GLY A 672 8.68 -16.09 8.88
N GLU A 673 9.06 -17.36 8.82
CA GLU A 673 10.47 -17.86 8.71
C GLU A 673 11.25 -17.44 7.43
N GLY A 674 10.68 -16.62 6.54
CA GLY A 674 11.38 -16.04 5.38
C GLY A 674 11.53 -14.53 5.38
N SER A 675 10.91 -13.83 6.35
CA SER A 675 10.85 -12.37 6.37
C SER A 675 11.32 -11.85 7.72
N LYS A 676 12.50 -11.23 7.72
CA LYS A 676 13.16 -10.65 8.90
C LYS A 676 12.31 -9.59 9.63
N HIS A 677 11.23 -9.09 9.02
CA HIS A 677 10.45 -7.96 9.54
C HIS A 677 9.02 -8.35 9.95
N THR A 678 8.65 -9.63 9.88
CA THR A 678 7.26 -10.08 10.16
C THR A 678 7.15 -11.26 11.11
N MET A 679 8.25 -11.79 11.63
CA MET A 679 8.16 -12.85 12.63
C MET A 679 7.57 -12.28 13.91
N CYS A 680 6.37 -12.76 14.26
CA CYS A 680 5.65 -12.38 15.46
C CYS A 680 5.97 -13.39 16.57
N LEU A 681 6.13 -12.91 17.79
CA LEU A 681 6.44 -13.74 18.95
C LEU A 681 5.23 -14.59 19.38
N ASP A 682 4.02 -14.06 19.22
CA ASP A 682 2.79 -14.66 19.74
C ASP A 682 2.52 -16.08 19.19
N PRO A 683 2.68 -16.37 17.87
CA PRO A 683 2.60 -17.75 17.37
C PRO A 683 3.57 -18.72 18.04
N LEU A 684 4.81 -18.31 18.34
CA LEU A 684 5.77 -19.18 19.00
C LEU A 684 5.34 -19.49 20.44
N LEU A 685 4.78 -18.50 21.15
CA LEU A 685 4.27 -18.67 22.50
C LEU A 685 3.11 -19.65 22.55
N ILE A 686 2.11 -19.49 21.67
CA ILE A 686 1.00 -20.47 21.56
C ILE A 686 1.53 -21.85 21.22
N GLN A 687 2.48 -21.96 20.29
CA GLN A 687 3.04 -23.24 19.91
C GLN A 687 3.78 -23.92 21.07
N ARG A 688 4.55 -23.16 21.86
CA ARG A 688 5.23 -23.63 23.08
C ARG A 688 4.21 -24.17 24.08
N ASP A 689 3.22 -23.35 24.42
CA ASP A 689 2.21 -23.68 25.44
C ASP A 689 1.41 -24.91 25.02
N ALA A 690 1.02 -24.98 23.75
CA ALA A 690 0.35 -26.16 23.20
C ALA A 690 1.20 -27.44 23.32
N PHE A 691 2.52 -27.39 23.05
CA PHE A 691 3.39 -28.55 23.22
C PHE A 691 3.64 -28.92 24.69
N ASP A 692 3.68 -27.92 25.59
CA ASP A 692 3.77 -28.14 27.03
C ASP A 692 2.52 -28.90 27.54
N PHE A 693 1.32 -28.44 27.17
CA PHE A 693 0.07 -29.13 27.53
C PHE A 693 -0.06 -30.53 26.91
N LEU A 694 0.55 -30.78 25.75
CA LEU A 694 0.62 -32.12 25.14
C LEU A 694 1.67 -33.04 25.77
N ASN A 695 2.50 -32.54 26.70
CA ASN A 695 3.71 -33.20 27.19
C ASN A 695 4.70 -33.60 26.08
N ASP A 696 4.70 -32.90 24.94
CA ASP A 696 5.71 -33.08 23.87
C ASP A 696 6.95 -32.25 24.21
N THR A 697 7.67 -32.69 25.25
CA THR A 697 8.78 -31.95 25.86
C THR A 697 9.89 -31.62 24.87
N GLN A 698 10.16 -32.50 23.89
CA GLN A 698 11.20 -32.26 22.88
C GLN A 698 10.85 -31.09 21.97
N LYS A 699 9.59 -31.03 21.48
CA LYS A 699 9.14 -29.90 20.66
C LYS A 699 8.98 -28.62 21.49
N CYS A 700 8.52 -28.72 22.74
CA CYS A 700 8.42 -27.58 23.65
C CYS A 700 9.79 -26.91 23.85
N VAL A 701 10.85 -27.69 24.12
CA VAL A 701 12.23 -27.18 24.23
C VAL A 701 12.69 -26.54 22.91
N ALA A 702 12.45 -27.20 21.77
CA ALA A 702 12.88 -26.67 20.47
C ALA A 702 12.22 -25.32 20.12
N VAL A 703 10.91 -25.16 20.37
CA VAL A 703 10.20 -23.89 20.16
C VAL A 703 10.66 -22.84 21.15
N SER A 704 10.87 -23.23 22.41
CA SER A 704 11.36 -22.32 23.46
C SER A 704 12.75 -21.75 23.14
N LEU A 705 13.65 -22.55 22.59
CA LEU A 705 14.97 -22.06 22.16
C LEU A 705 14.83 -21.03 21.02
N LYS A 706 13.94 -21.26 20.05
CA LYS A 706 13.65 -20.26 19.00
C LYS A 706 13.10 -18.95 19.57
N ILE A 707 12.28 -19.02 20.62
CA ILE A 707 11.79 -17.83 21.32
C ILE A 707 12.96 -17.06 21.94
N LEU A 708 13.89 -17.76 22.60
CA LEU A 708 15.05 -17.11 23.22
C LEU A 708 15.98 -16.48 22.19
N ASP A 709 16.23 -17.13 21.05
CA ASP A 709 16.98 -16.55 19.93
C ASP A 709 16.31 -15.27 19.40
N PHE A 710 14.98 -15.23 19.38
CA PHE A 710 14.20 -14.07 18.95
C PHE A 710 14.25 -12.89 19.95
N LEU A 711 14.40 -13.20 21.24
CA LEU A 711 14.49 -12.22 22.32
C LEU A 711 15.92 -11.70 22.56
N GLU A 712 16.91 -12.19 21.82
CA GLU A 712 18.30 -11.76 22.00
C GLU A 712 18.46 -10.25 21.64
N PRO A 713 19.25 -9.46 22.41
CA PRO A 713 19.07 -8.01 22.46
C PRO A 713 19.53 -7.30 21.18
N SER A 714 18.58 -6.96 20.31
CA SER A 714 18.81 -6.08 19.16
C SER A 714 18.23 -4.68 19.41
N GLY A 715 18.85 -3.91 20.32
CA GLY A 715 18.63 -2.46 20.44
C GLY A 715 17.19 -1.97 20.67
N ARG A 716 16.31 -2.76 21.29
CA ARG A 716 14.90 -2.41 21.53
C ARG A 716 14.73 -1.39 22.67
N ASP A 717 13.59 -0.68 22.66
CA ASP A 717 13.24 0.33 23.67
C ASP A 717 13.07 -0.27 25.09
N GLN A 718 13.24 0.55 26.13
CA GLN A 718 13.22 0.09 27.53
C GLN A 718 11.89 -0.57 27.96
N GLU A 719 10.75 -0.15 27.43
CA GLU A 719 9.46 -0.77 27.75
C GLU A 719 9.31 -2.15 27.09
N GLU A 720 9.70 -2.29 25.83
CA GLU A 720 9.73 -3.58 25.14
C GLU A 720 10.67 -4.56 25.86
N GLN A 721 11.82 -4.09 26.33
CA GLN A 721 12.75 -4.88 27.13
C GLN A 721 12.12 -5.45 28.41
N LYS A 722 11.15 -4.77 29.03
CA LYS A 722 10.47 -5.29 30.22
C LYS A 722 9.56 -6.47 29.89
N SER A 723 8.75 -6.34 28.85
CA SER A 723 7.88 -7.43 28.36
C SER A 723 8.72 -8.64 27.93
N ASP A 724 9.79 -8.38 27.17
CA ASP A 724 10.70 -9.40 26.67
C ASP A 724 11.38 -10.18 27.80
N ARG A 725 11.79 -9.54 28.90
CA ARG A 725 12.35 -10.23 30.08
C ARG A 725 11.36 -11.18 30.75
N ARG A 726 10.09 -10.78 30.85
CA ARG A 726 9.04 -11.65 31.41
C ARG A 726 8.88 -12.89 30.55
N ILE A 727 8.73 -12.71 29.24
CA ILE A 727 8.55 -13.80 28.28
C ILE A 727 9.80 -14.72 28.27
N GLN A 728 10.99 -14.13 28.33
CA GLN A 728 12.26 -14.85 28.44
C GLN A 728 12.27 -15.78 29.66
N ARG A 729 11.90 -15.26 30.83
CA ARG A 729 11.84 -16.04 32.08
C ARG A 729 10.84 -17.18 32.00
N GLU A 730 9.61 -16.91 31.54
CA GLU A 730 8.57 -17.94 31.38
C GLU A 730 9.05 -19.04 30.42
N THR A 731 9.69 -18.65 29.31
CA THR A 731 10.25 -19.59 28.34
C THR A 731 11.38 -20.44 28.92
N GLN A 732 12.29 -19.85 29.69
CA GLN A 732 13.37 -20.58 30.38
C GLN A 732 12.82 -21.58 31.40
N LEU A 733 11.72 -21.24 32.08
CA LEU A 733 11.03 -22.13 33.02
C LEU A 733 10.39 -23.34 32.30
N CYS A 734 9.76 -23.11 31.14
CA CYS A 734 9.22 -24.20 30.31
C CYS A 734 10.31 -25.15 29.83
N ILE A 735 11.48 -24.64 29.40
CA ILE A 735 12.64 -25.47 29.03
C ILE A 735 13.08 -26.32 30.21
N ALA A 736 13.30 -25.69 31.37
CA ALA A 736 13.76 -26.38 32.57
C ALA A 736 12.80 -27.52 32.97
N THR A 737 11.49 -27.25 32.93
CA THR A 737 10.45 -28.22 33.29
C THR A 737 10.38 -29.36 32.28
N SER A 738 10.45 -29.07 30.99
CA SER A 738 10.48 -30.08 29.92
C SER A 738 11.71 -31.00 30.01
N LEU A 739 12.90 -30.44 30.28
CA LEU A 739 14.15 -31.21 30.45
C LEU A 739 14.11 -32.08 31.71
N ALA A 740 13.54 -31.55 32.81
CA ALA A 740 13.37 -32.34 34.04
C ALA A 740 12.46 -33.55 33.80
N ILE A 741 11.36 -33.38 33.04
CA ILE A 741 10.47 -34.49 32.64
C ILE A 741 11.20 -35.51 31.75
N GLN A 742 12.13 -35.06 30.90
CA GLN A 742 12.98 -35.95 30.10
C GLN A 742 14.05 -36.69 30.92
N GLY A 743 14.26 -36.30 32.19
CA GLY A 743 15.29 -36.85 33.06
C GLY A 743 16.65 -36.15 32.99
N ASP A 744 16.78 -35.06 32.24
CA ASP A 744 18.00 -34.24 32.18
C ASP A 744 18.00 -33.19 33.30
N LEU A 745 18.21 -33.67 34.54
CA LEU A 745 18.12 -32.84 35.74
C LEU A 745 19.24 -31.80 35.83
N GLU A 746 20.41 -32.07 35.25
CA GLU A 746 21.55 -31.14 35.28
C GLU A 746 21.29 -29.94 34.39
N GLU A 747 20.85 -30.18 33.14
CA GLU A 747 20.52 -29.10 32.22
C GLU A 747 19.27 -28.34 32.69
N ALA A 748 18.25 -29.05 33.18
CA ALA A 748 17.06 -28.44 33.78
C ALA A 748 17.42 -27.46 34.92
N ARG A 749 18.32 -27.87 35.82
CA ARG A 749 18.80 -27.01 36.92
C ARG A 749 19.47 -25.75 36.39
N SER A 750 20.29 -25.85 35.35
CA SER A 750 20.93 -24.69 34.72
C SER A 750 19.89 -23.69 34.20
N TRP A 751 18.82 -24.17 33.54
CA TRP A 751 17.75 -23.31 33.04
C TRP A 751 16.88 -22.70 34.15
N TYR A 752 16.61 -23.42 35.24
CA TYR A 752 15.95 -22.85 36.42
C TYR A 752 16.77 -21.71 37.03
N CYS A 753 18.09 -21.87 37.12
CA CYS A 753 18.97 -20.79 37.58
C CYS A 753 18.92 -19.57 36.65
N LYS A 754 18.99 -19.76 35.32
CA LYS A 754 18.86 -18.66 34.35
C LYS A 754 17.54 -17.90 34.50
N ALA A 755 16.42 -18.61 34.69
CA ALA A 755 15.11 -18.02 34.92
C ALA A 755 15.05 -17.22 36.24
N ALA A 756 15.72 -17.70 37.29
CA ALA A 756 15.80 -17.03 38.58
C ALA A 756 16.70 -15.77 38.53
N ASP A 757 17.86 -15.86 37.86
CA ASP A 757 18.78 -14.73 37.70
C ASP A 757 18.13 -13.60 36.90
N GLY A 758 17.34 -13.93 35.87
CA GLY A 758 16.51 -12.98 35.14
C GLY A 758 15.53 -12.21 36.04
N ALA A 759 14.96 -12.88 37.05
CA ALA A 759 14.01 -12.27 38.00
C ALA A 759 14.68 -11.29 38.97
N GLY A 760 15.95 -11.51 39.35
CA GLY A 760 16.71 -10.63 40.24
C GLY A 760 17.08 -9.29 39.60
N SER A 761 16.98 -9.17 38.27
CA SER A 761 17.29 -7.96 37.52
C SER A 761 16.11 -6.98 37.34
N LEU A 762 14.92 -7.33 37.86
CA LEU A 762 13.74 -6.46 37.85
C LEU A 762 13.78 -5.47 39.03
N PRO A 763 13.38 -4.20 38.85
CA PRO A 763 13.38 -3.21 39.93
C PRO A 763 12.58 -3.68 41.15
N THR A 764 13.15 -3.50 42.34
CA THR A 764 12.61 -3.97 43.63
C THR A 764 11.19 -3.48 43.96
N ASP A 765 10.73 -2.39 43.33
CA ASP A 765 9.40 -1.81 43.57
C ASP A 765 8.23 -2.69 43.04
N GLU A 766 8.52 -3.71 42.23
CA GLU A 766 7.51 -4.64 41.69
C GLU A 766 7.41 -5.98 42.44
N GLN A 767 8.14 -6.17 43.56
CA GLN A 767 7.92 -7.29 44.48
C GLN A 767 6.63 -7.08 45.29
N HIS A 768 5.48 -7.11 44.62
CA HIS A 768 4.18 -6.94 45.27
C HIS A 768 3.82 -8.19 46.11
N PRO A 769 3.35 -8.07 47.38
CA PRO A 769 3.15 -9.21 48.29
C PRO A 769 1.97 -10.15 47.96
N LEU A 770 1.29 -9.99 46.82
CA LEU A 770 0.02 -10.68 46.55
C LEU A 770 0.18 -12.11 45.99
N TYR A 771 1.40 -12.60 45.78
CA TYR A 771 1.64 -13.94 45.22
C TYR A 771 2.23 -14.97 46.21
N THR A 772 2.13 -14.75 47.52
CA THR A 772 2.50 -15.76 48.54
C THR A 772 1.40 -16.82 48.77
N GLY A 773 0.52 -17.06 47.80
CA GLY A 773 -0.70 -17.86 47.97
C GLY A 773 -0.81 -19.03 47.00
N THR A 774 0.19 -19.91 46.92
CA THR A 774 0.07 -21.35 46.57
C THR A 774 1.46 -21.97 46.61
N SER A 775 1.92 -22.35 47.81
CA SER A 775 3.08 -23.20 47.95
C SER A 775 2.68 -24.64 47.60
N THR A 776 2.87 -25.05 46.36
CA THR A 776 3.12 -26.47 46.07
C THR A 776 4.52 -26.79 46.53
N THR A 777 4.62 -27.65 47.56
CA THR A 777 5.87 -28.18 48.08
C THR A 777 6.62 -28.92 46.97
N PHE A 778 7.81 -28.43 46.63
CA PHE A 778 8.80 -29.15 45.83
C PHE A 778 9.30 -30.39 46.61
N PRO A 779 9.36 -31.58 46.01
CA PRO A 779 10.17 -32.66 46.56
C PRO A 779 11.65 -32.35 46.32
N THR A 780 12.46 -32.62 47.33
CA THR A 780 13.92 -32.42 47.37
C THR A 780 14.67 -33.49 46.60
#